data_AF-A0A811V1A6-F1
#
_entry.id   AF-A0A811V1A6-F1
#
_cell.length_a   1.000
_cell.length_b   1.000
_cell.length_c   1.000
_cell.angle_alpha   90.00
_cell.angle_beta   90.00
_cell.angle_gamma   90.00
#
_symmetry.space_group_name_H-M   'P 1'
#
loop_
_entity.id
_entity.type
_entity.pdbx_description
1 polymer ?
#
loop_
_entity_poly.entity_id
_entity_poly.type
_entity_poly.pdbx_seq_one_letter_code
_entity_poly.pdbx_strand_id
1 'polypeptide(L)'
;MDTAELGDDSFIKNRKFKDKPPLWDTFQDPPSRRATGSAASWTKLGCLLKVFKLLTYGLVFLVILGTAVVSKLCFLLMVAQFRSNATVKICNTLDENSLFIPALPKEEQCAWLWALIFAFSTPEVLTFFRALRICTFKDVKSPTWTEVALVLIFEILHTIGLALLVFYVMPQLDSVRALMICNGVCFIPSILNIGWESNITRRSIFNLVIGVLAIMAQMSALVVWPAFSSSSAVHLIALPLVLISMRWWENYTTSSSALGHILKIFQRSRSRYQTYLYLSPVKIILFSLIGLGLHGYPITEYFSTFMKAWQSHEILVYSGELADKSLFTLSTNANTVIYVLLLQVCSSYLCYVFAKFACKIKIQEFSFSLPLSLAGPTSIAIALWLVWLRDTNECAFHRFIPDYLSLTGNSYNDLLSAIIENRLWIWPLWWLSQLWITRHIWGPRNEKNAPTEKLFICPWYCGFLVDQCITMNRRIIDLNEECLTRKDELSPVTATDILESDKIPQLIVCATMWHETQEEMMEFLKSIVRLDEDQCARRMAKLHINGGKSDNEYYEFETNIFFDDAFVLDEKLCENPRNPPLNEYVKTLIISIEKACFEVYGVNMKIKPPVKTETPYGGRLVWTLPGRSKMIAHLKNKDKIRHKKRWSQVMYMYYLLGFRIMELEGVSARRKAVIAENTFLLALDGDIDFQPQAVQLLIDRMKAIDELGAACGRIHPVGRGPMVWYQIFEYAIGHWLQKATEHVIGCVLCSPGCFSLFRGSALMENSVMKKYTTVSSEPMHYVQYDQGEDRWLCTLILKQGLRVEYSAASDAYTHSPESLTSSIINGDVGFHPQLQIYLICYRMPIWW
;
A
#
# COMPACT_ATOMS: atom_id res chain seq x y z
N MET A 1 -34.26 23.70 45.71
CA MET A 1 -33.78 22.31 45.89
C MET A 1 -33.17 21.88 44.58
N ASP A 2 -31.90 21.47 44.68
CA ASP A 2 -31.06 20.71 43.75
C ASP A 2 -30.71 21.35 42.39
N THR A 3 -29.57 22.05 42.32
CA THR A 3 -28.18 21.58 42.07
C THR A 3 -27.84 21.61 40.59
N ALA A 4 -27.21 22.71 40.16
CA ALA A 4 -26.47 22.84 38.91
C ALA A 4 -25.07 23.35 39.26
N GLU A 5 -24.08 22.46 39.26
CA GLU A 5 -22.67 22.80 39.43
C GLU A 5 -22.07 23.26 38.10
N LEU A 6 -21.57 24.50 38.10
CA LEU A 6 -20.61 25.01 37.15
C LEU A 6 -19.21 24.49 37.51
N GLY A 7 -18.46 24.01 36.51
CA GLY A 7 -17.01 24.06 36.53
C GLY A 7 -16.33 22.92 35.78
N ASP A 8 -15.86 23.17 34.56
CA ASP A 8 -14.68 22.45 34.05
C ASP A 8 -13.89 23.18 32.93
N ASP A 9 -13.90 24.52 32.93
CA ASP A 9 -13.07 25.35 32.03
C ASP A 9 -11.71 25.76 32.64
N SER A 10 -11.30 25.10 33.73
CA SER A 10 -10.07 25.43 34.48
C SER A 10 -8.95 24.38 34.40
N PHE A 11 -9.11 23.28 33.64
CA PHE A 11 -8.12 22.20 33.63
C PHE A 11 -6.94 22.36 32.65
N ILE A 12 -6.86 23.42 31.85
CA ILE A 12 -5.73 23.67 30.91
C ILE A 12 -4.78 24.79 31.41
N LYS A 13 -5.12 25.53 32.47
CA LYS A 13 -4.31 26.68 32.93
C LYS A 13 -3.33 26.44 34.08
N ASN A 14 -3.15 25.20 34.53
CA ASN A 14 -2.25 24.90 35.67
C ASN A 14 -1.23 23.77 35.41
N ARG A 15 -0.58 23.75 34.24
CA ARG A 15 0.80 23.23 34.19
C ARG A 15 1.73 24.36 34.63
N LYS A 16 1.98 24.36 35.94
CA LYS A 16 3.15 24.96 36.59
C LYS A 16 4.35 24.93 35.63
N PHE A 17 5.12 26.02 35.63
CA PHE A 17 6.54 26.03 35.33
C PHE A 17 7.18 24.81 36.01
N LYS A 18 7.24 23.68 35.29
CA LYS A 18 8.21 22.63 35.57
C LYS A 18 9.47 23.13 34.92
N ASP A 19 10.53 23.15 35.71
CA ASP A 19 11.88 23.55 35.34
C ASP A 19 12.14 23.21 33.87
N LYS A 20 12.58 24.22 33.10
CA LYS A 20 13.16 23.94 31.79
C LYS A 20 14.18 22.82 32.03
N PRO A 21 14.09 21.67 31.35
CA PRO A 21 15.13 20.67 31.47
C PRO A 21 16.47 21.36 31.22
N PRO A 22 17.51 21.01 31.98
CA PRO A 22 18.82 21.65 31.80
C PRO A 22 19.21 21.53 30.33
N LEU A 23 19.83 22.56 29.75
CA LEU A 23 20.02 22.70 28.29
C LEU A 23 20.63 21.45 27.62
N TRP A 24 21.38 20.64 28.38
CA TRP A 24 22.02 19.41 27.93
C TRP A 24 21.05 18.22 27.68
N ASP A 25 19.82 18.21 28.23
CA ASP A 25 18.83 17.13 28.02
C ASP A 25 17.64 17.59 27.16
N THR A 26 17.94 17.90 25.90
CA THR A 26 16.98 18.45 24.93
C THR A 26 16.10 17.40 24.25
N PHE A 27 16.32 16.11 24.49
CA PHE A 27 15.62 15.00 23.81
C PHE A 27 14.27 14.66 24.49
N GLN A 28 13.16 14.96 23.82
CA GLN A 28 11.77 14.71 24.31
C GLN A 28 11.18 13.41 23.72
N ASP A 29 10.13 12.79 24.27
CA ASP A 29 9.47 11.60 23.64
C ASP A 29 8.04 11.97 23.19
N PRO A 30 7.86 12.64 22.04
CA PRO A 30 6.54 12.88 21.46
C PRO A 30 5.97 11.58 20.86
N PRO A 31 4.64 11.37 20.86
CA PRO A 31 4.05 10.19 20.26
C PRO A 31 4.41 10.07 18.77
N SER A 32 4.94 8.91 18.36
CA SER A 32 5.50 8.64 17.03
C SER A 32 4.49 8.87 15.89
N ARG A 33 4.93 9.53 14.81
CA ARG A 33 4.22 9.56 13.52
C ARG A 33 4.50 8.26 12.75
N ARG A 34 3.46 7.60 12.22
CA ARG A 34 3.60 6.39 11.37
C ARG A 34 3.98 6.80 9.94
N ALA A 35 5.14 6.38 9.45
CA ALA A 35 5.56 6.57 8.05
C ALA A 35 6.05 5.24 7.43
N THR A 36 5.71 5.08 6.14
CA THR A 36 5.68 3.85 5.34
C THR A 36 6.91 3.70 4.44
N GLY A 37 7.53 2.51 4.44
CA GLY A 37 8.75 2.22 3.68
C GLY A 37 8.57 2.04 2.17
N SER A 38 9.40 2.74 1.38
CA SER A 38 9.55 2.50 -0.06
C SER A 38 10.82 3.18 -0.61
N ALA A 39 12.00 2.57 -0.48
CA ALA A 39 13.19 2.99 -1.26
C ALA A 39 14.23 1.88 -1.48
N ALA A 40 13.97 0.90 -2.34
CA ALA A 40 15.02 0.02 -2.88
C ALA A 40 15.04 0.09 -4.42
N SER A 41 16.23 0.23 -5.00
CA SER A 41 16.48 0.54 -6.41
C SER A 41 16.52 -0.72 -7.30
N TRP A 42 15.72 -0.71 -8.37
CA TRP A 42 15.41 -1.88 -9.22
C TRP A 42 16.02 -1.82 -10.63
N THR A 43 17.29 -1.44 -10.78
CA THR A 43 17.84 -1.17 -12.14
C THR A 43 18.02 -2.44 -12.99
N LYS A 44 18.49 -3.56 -12.42
CA LYS A 44 18.59 -4.85 -13.15
C LYS A 44 17.28 -5.65 -13.17
N LEU A 45 16.40 -5.49 -12.17
CA LEU A 45 15.02 -6.01 -12.24
C LEU A 45 14.12 -5.13 -13.11
N GLY A 46 14.59 -3.99 -13.61
CA GLY A 46 13.76 -3.04 -14.34
C GLY A 46 13.19 -3.61 -15.64
N CYS A 47 13.98 -4.38 -16.40
CA CYS A 47 13.50 -5.03 -17.62
C CYS A 47 12.50 -6.15 -17.32
N LEU A 48 12.85 -7.04 -16.37
CA LEU A 48 11.98 -8.14 -15.96
C LEU A 48 10.68 -7.63 -15.31
N LEU A 49 10.75 -6.55 -14.52
CA LEU A 49 9.58 -5.84 -14.00
C LEU A 49 8.78 -5.16 -15.11
N LYS A 50 9.40 -4.61 -16.16
CA LYS A 50 8.66 -4.03 -17.30
C LYS A 50 7.91 -5.11 -18.07
N VAL A 51 8.53 -6.26 -18.32
CA VAL A 51 7.88 -7.42 -18.96
C VAL A 51 6.78 -7.97 -18.05
N PHE A 52 7.06 -8.17 -16.77
CA PHE A 52 6.08 -8.62 -15.79
C PHE A 52 4.91 -7.63 -15.64
N LYS A 53 5.19 -6.32 -15.65
CA LYS A 53 4.15 -5.27 -15.69
C LYS A 53 3.31 -5.39 -16.96
N LEU A 54 3.93 -5.51 -18.14
CA LEU A 54 3.20 -5.66 -19.39
C LEU A 54 2.30 -6.91 -19.39
N LEU A 55 2.82 -8.05 -18.94
CA LEU A 55 2.07 -9.29 -18.78
C LEU A 55 0.91 -9.12 -17.79
N THR A 56 1.15 -8.44 -16.66
CA THR A 56 0.11 -8.17 -15.65
C THR A 56 -0.99 -7.26 -16.22
N TYR A 57 -0.63 -6.22 -16.98
CA TYR A 57 -1.61 -5.32 -17.62
C TYR A 57 -2.47 -6.10 -18.62
N GLY A 58 -1.85 -6.93 -19.47
CA GLY A 58 -2.56 -7.77 -20.43
C GLY A 58 -3.47 -8.80 -19.77
N LEU A 59 -2.98 -9.51 -18.75
CA LEU A 59 -3.75 -10.52 -18.03
C LEU A 59 -4.97 -9.91 -17.31
N VAL A 60 -4.77 -8.83 -16.56
CA VAL A 60 -5.87 -8.19 -15.80
C VAL A 60 -6.92 -7.60 -16.77
N PHE A 61 -6.49 -7.02 -17.90
CA PHE A 61 -7.37 -6.56 -18.96
C PHE A 61 -8.27 -7.69 -19.51
N LEU A 62 -7.66 -8.81 -19.90
CA LEU A 62 -8.38 -9.96 -20.48
C LEU A 62 -9.36 -10.57 -19.47
N VAL A 63 -8.95 -10.72 -18.21
CA VAL A 63 -9.81 -11.25 -17.15
C VAL A 63 -11.01 -10.35 -16.92
N ILE A 64 -10.82 -9.02 -16.80
CA ILE A 64 -11.95 -8.10 -16.55
C ILE A 64 -12.91 -8.06 -17.74
N LEU A 65 -12.40 -7.94 -18.97
CA LEU A 65 -13.25 -7.92 -20.16
C LEU A 65 -14.02 -9.25 -20.33
N GLY A 66 -13.31 -10.38 -20.26
CA GLY A 66 -13.89 -11.70 -20.44
C GLY A 66 -14.93 -12.02 -19.36
N THR A 67 -14.64 -11.77 -18.09
CA THR A 67 -15.58 -12.06 -17.00
C THR A 67 -16.80 -11.13 -17.00
N ALA A 68 -16.64 -9.85 -17.38
CA ALA A 68 -17.79 -8.95 -17.52
C ALA A 68 -18.74 -9.40 -18.65
N VAL A 69 -18.19 -9.82 -19.79
CA VAL A 69 -18.97 -10.32 -20.93
C VAL A 69 -19.67 -11.64 -20.59
N VAL A 70 -18.95 -12.61 -20.02
CA VAL A 70 -19.52 -13.90 -19.62
C VAL A 70 -20.65 -13.70 -18.61
N SER A 71 -20.46 -12.84 -17.60
CA SER A 71 -21.50 -12.51 -16.62
C SER A 71 -22.78 -11.98 -17.29
N LYS A 72 -22.66 -11.11 -18.30
CA LYS A 72 -23.81 -10.56 -19.04
C LYS A 72 -24.51 -11.61 -19.88
N LEU A 73 -23.76 -12.43 -20.62
CA LEU A 73 -24.33 -13.47 -21.46
C LEU A 73 -25.05 -14.53 -20.63
N CYS A 74 -24.46 -14.99 -19.52
CA CYS A 74 -25.12 -15.93 -18.60
C CYS A 74 -26.37 -15.33 -17.95
N PHE A 75 -26.34 -14.05 -17.57
CA PHE A 75 -27.52 -13.34 -17.08
C PHE A 75 -28.66 -13.36 -18.10
N LEU A 76 -28.38 -13.06 -19.37
CA LEU A 76 -29.39 -13.05 -20.42
C LEU A 76 -29.90 -14.45 -20.78
N LEU A 77 -29.05 -15.46 -20.72
CA LEU A 77 -29.47 -16.86 -20.89
C LEU A 77 -30.51 -17.27 -19.85
N MET A 78 -30.33 -16.85 -18.58
CA MET A 78 -31.30 -17.09 -17.51
C MET A 78 -32.62 -16.33 -17.75
N VAL A 79 -32.54 -15.07 -18.17
CA VAL A 79 -33.73 -14.23 -18.42
C VAL A 79 -34.51 -14.70 -19.65
N ALA A 80 -33.84 -15.20 -20.69
CA ALA A 80 -34.46 -15.70 -21.90
C ALA A 80 -35.44 -16.87 -21.65
N GLN A 81 -35.31 -17.60 -20.55
CA GLN A 81 -36.19 -18.73 -20.20
C GLN A 81 -37.58 -18.31 -19.69
N PHE A 82 -37.79 -17.02 -19.44
CA PHE A 82 -39.08 -16.47 -18.98
C PHE A 82 -40.02 -16.06 -20.11
N ARG A 83 -39.62 -16.22 -21.37
CA ARG A 83 -40.44 -15.83 -22.52
C ARG A 83 -41.54 -16.87 -22.76
N SER A 84 -42.81 -16.48 -22.69
CA SER A 84 -43.94 -17.44 -22.78
C SER A 84 -44.11 -18.09 -24.16
N ASN A 85 -43.53 -17.52 -25.23
CA ASN A 85 -43.63 -17.99 -26.62
C ASN A 85 -42.26 -17.93 -27.33
N ALA A 86 -41.24 -18.61 -26.79
CA ALA A 86 -39.95 -18.69 -27.46
C ALA A 86 -39.99 -19.76 -28.56
N THR A 87 -39.84 -19.38 -29.83
CA THR A 87 -39.58 -20.32 -30.93
C THR A 87 -38.08 -20.63 -30.95
N VAL A 88 -37.73 -21.91 -30.90
CA VAL A 88 -36.33 -22.34 -30.88
C VAL A 88 -36.13 -23.39 -31.96
N LYS A 89 -35.15 -23.17 -32.85
CA LYS A 89 -34.67 -24.20 -33.76
C LYS A 89 -33.88 -25.22 -32.94
N ILE A 90 -34.33 -26.47 -32.93
CA ILE A 90 -33.70 -27.58 -32.22
C ILE A 90 -32.95 -28.41 -33.25
N CYS A 91 -31.71 -28.77 -32.96
CA CYS A 91 -30.92 -29.67 -33.79
C CYS A 91 -31.64 -31.03 -33.88
N ASN A 92 -32.38 -31.26 -34.96
CA ASN A 92 -33.03 -32.52 -35.26
C ASN A 92 -32.28 -33.22 -36.41
N THR A 93 -32.20 -34.55 -36.35
CA THR A 93 -31.57 -35.37 -37.39
C THR A 93 -32.53 -35.79 -38.51
N LEU A 94 -33.82 -35.40 -38.42
CA LEU A 94 -34.87 -35.92 -39.29
C LEU A 94 -35.73 -34.89 -40.04
N ASP A 95 -35.74 -33.60 -39.66
CA ASP A 95 -36.45 -32.55 -40.40
C ASP A 95 -35.67 -31.23 -40.35
N GLU A 96 -35.18 -30.76 -41.51
CA GLU A 96 -34.24 -29.63 -41.65
C GLU A 96 -34.89 -28.24 -41.56
N ASN A 97 -36.22 -28.10 -41.47
CA ASN A 97 -36.88 -26.79 -41.64
C ASN A 97 -38.06 -26.47 -40.67
N SER A 98 -38.37 -27.31 -39.69
CA SER A 98 -39.53 -27.08 -38.81
C SER A 98 -39.16 -26.24 -37.58
N LEU A 99 -39.86 -25.11 -37.39
CA LEU A 99 -39.78 -24.31 -36.17
C LEU A 99 -40.50 -25.04 -35.02
N PHE A 100 -39.79 -25.25 -33.92
CA PHE A 100 -40.34 -25.90 -32.74
C PHE A 100 -40.66 -24.88 -31.64
N ILE A 101 -41.77 -25.09 -30.94
CA ILE A 101 -42.16 -24.33 -29.76
C ILE A 101 -41.96 -25.22 -28.53
N PRO A 102 -40.87 -25.05 -27.77
CA PRO A 102 -40.73 -25.71 -26.48
C PRO A 102 -41.69 -25.08 -25.46
N ALA A 103 -42.57 -25.89 -24.89
CA ALA A 103 -43.30 -25.50 -23.69
C ALA A 103 -42.48 -25.89 -22.46
N LEU A 104 -41.80 -24.91 -21.85
CA LEU A 104 -41.03 -25.14 -20.63
C LEU A 104 -41.95 -25.59 -19.49
N PRO A 105 -41.68 -26.72 -18.82
CA PRO A 105 -42.46 -27.19 -17.69
C PRO A 105 -42.35 -26.19 -16.53
N LYS A 106 -43.37 -26.20 -15.65
CA LYS A 106 -43.46 -25.26 -14.51
C LYS A 106 -42.23 -25.37 -13.60
N GLU A 107 -41.74 -26.59 -13.42
CA GLU A 107 -40.59 -26.94 -12.61
C GLU A 107 -39.30 -26.25 -13.12
N GLU A 108 -39.09 -26.24 -14.44
CA GLU A 108 -37.92 -25.62 -15.06
C GLU A 108 -38.00 -24.08 -14.98
N GLN A 109 -39.18 -23.48 -15.18
CA GLN A 109 -39.38 -22.04 -14.99
C GLN A 109 -39.10 -21.61 -13.54
N CYS A 110 -39.56 -22.42 -12.57
CA CYS A 110 -39.24 -22.23 -11.16
C CYS A 110 -37.73 -22.34 -10.88
N ALA A 111 -37.02 -23.26 -11.55
CA ALA A 111 -35.57 -23.40 -11.39
C ALA A 111 -34.81 -22.14 -11.84
N TRP A 112 -35.14 -21.60 -13.01
CA TRP A 112 -34.53 -20.36 -13.52
C TRP A 112 -34.91 -19.13 -12.68
N LEU A 113 -36.08 -19.13 -12.03
CA LEU A 113 -36.50 -18.06 -11.11
C LEU A 113 -35.62 -18.04 -9.87
N TRP A 114 -35.44 -19.21 -9.26
CA TRP A 114 -34.53 -19.36 -8.13
C TRP A 114 -33.08 -19.06 -8.52
N ALA A 115 -32.65 -19.42 -9.73
CA ALA A 115 -31.32 -19.06 -10.23
C ALA A 115 -31.12 -17.54 -10.30
N LEU A 116 -32.08 -16.79 -10.85
CA LEU A 116 -32.01 -15.32 -10.87
C LEU A 116 -32.03 -14.73 -9.45
N ILE A 117 -32.87 -15.25 -8.55
CA ILE A 117 -32.90 -14.81 -7.15
C ILE A 117 -31.55 -15.08 -6.47
N PHE A 118 -30.95 -16.24 -6.66
CA PHE A 118 -29.64 -16.58 -6.08
C PHE A 118 -28.48 -15.77 -6.68
N ALA A 119 -28.51 -15.50 -7.99
CA ALA A 119 -27.55 -14.65 -8.68
C ALA A 119 -27.55 -13.21 -8.11
N PHE A 120 -28.74 -12.65 -7.84
CA PHE A 120 -28.88 -11.35 -7.17
C PHE A 120 -28.47 -11.42 -5.69
N SER A 121 -28.88 -12.46 -4.98
CA SER A 121 -28.70 -12.58 -3.52
C SER A 121 -27.24 -12.80 -3.11
N THR A 122 -26.44 -13.50 -3.92
CA THR A 122 -25.05 -13.83 -3.58
C THR A 122 -24.19 -12.62 -3.18
N PRO A 123 -24.07 -11.54 -3.98
CA PRO A 123 -23.29 -10.37 -3.57
C PRO A 123 -23.87 -9.68 -2.32
N GLU A 124 -25.19 -9.71 -2.11
CA GLU A 124 -25.85 -9.12 -0.93
C GLU A 124 -25.67 -9.97 0.36
N VAL A 125 -25.50 -11.29 0.22
CA VAL A 125 -25.12 -12.15 1.34
C VAL A 125 -23.66 -11.89 1.73
N LEU A 126 -22.77 -11.70 0.74
CA LEU A 126 -21.37 -11.37 0.97
C LEU A 126 -21.19 -9.98 1.59
N THR A 127 -22.01 -8.99 1.23
CA THR A 127 -22.04 -7.68 1.90
C THR A 127 -22.47 -7.83 3.35
N PHE A 128 -23.51 -8.62 3.62
CA PHE A 128 -24.03 -8.86 4.96
C PHE A 128 -22.96 -9.47 5.88
N PHE A 129 -22.32 -10.56 5.48
CA PHE A 129 -21.26 -11.18 6.30
C PHE A 129 -20.07 -10.27 6.53
N ARG A 130 -19.69 -9.47 5.52
CA ARG A 130 -18.60 -8.50 5.68
C ARG A 130 -18.99 -7.36 6.60
N ALA A 131 -20.23 -6.86 6.50
CA ALA A 131 -20.77 -5.84 7.39
C ALA A 131 -20.81 -6.37 8.83
N LEU A 132 -21.34 -7.58 9.04
CA LEU A 132 -21.39 -8.25 10.34
C LEU A 132 -19.99 -8.33 10.97
N ARG A 133 -19.00 -8.86 10.25
CA ARG A 133 -17.61 -8.93 10.73
C ARG A 133 -17.05 -7.56 11.12
N ILE A 134 -17.32 -6.52 10.32
CA ILE A 134 -16.79 -5.18 10.60
C ILE A 134 -17.47 -4.59 11.84
N CYS A 135 -18.79 -4.73 11.98
CA CYS A 135 -19.55 -4.24 13.12
C CYS A 135 -19.23 -4.99 14.42
N THR A 136 -18.87 -6.28 14.36
CA THR A 136 -18.51 -7.06 15.55
C THR A 136 -17.08 -6.82 16.03
N PHE A 137 -16.13 -6.57 15.12
CA PHE A 137 -14.70 -6.52 15.45
C PHE A 137 -14.06 -5.12 15.36
N LYS A 138 -14.77 -4.10 14.86
CA LYS A 138 -14.25 -2.72 14.76
C LYS A 138 -15.20 -1.71 15.38
N ASP A 139 -14.64 -0.74 16.09
CA ASP A 139 -15.39 0.42 16.60
C ASP A 139 -15.83 1.32 15.43
N VAL A 140 -17.07 1.13 15.01
CA VAL A 140 -17.73 1.93 13.96
C VAL A 140 -18.74 2.87 14.63
N LYS A 141 -18.75 4.15 14.22
CA LYS A 141 -19.76 5.11 14.70
C LYS A 141 -21.13 4.74 14.15
N SER A 142 -22.14 4.72 15.03
CA SER A 142 -23.53 4.48 14.65
C SER A 142 -24.05 5.55 13.69
N PRO A 143 -24.69 5.17 12.57
CA PRO A 143 -25.34 6.13 11.69
C PRO A 143 -26.54 6.77 12.39
N THR A 144 -26.91 7.98 11.97
CA THR A 144 -28.18 8.57 12.39
C THR A 144 -29.34 7.89 11.67
N TRP A 145 -30.53 7.82 12.30
CA TRP A 145 -31.70 7.18 11.68
C TRP A 145 -32.13 7.83 10.37
N THR A 146 -31.87 9.12 10.20
CA THR A 146 -32.12 9.86 8.95
C THR A 146 -31.18 9.43 7.82
N GLU A 147 -29.90 9.19 8.11
CA GLU A 147 -28.94 8.61 7.15
C GLU A 147 -29.38 7.22 6.69
N VAL A 148 -29.79 6.38 7.64
CA VAL A 148 -30.26 5.02 7.34
C VAL A 148 -31.51 5.07 6.47
N ALA A 149 -32.50 5.90 6.81
CA ALA A 149 -33.74 6.03 6.07
C ALA A 149 -33.51 6.51 4.62
N LEU A 150 -32.64 7.51 4.43
CA LEU A 150 -32.36 8.06 3.10
C LEU A 150 -31.66 7.04 2.20
N VAL A 151 -30.61 6.36 2.70
CA VAL A 151 -29.91 5.31 1.94
C VAL A 151 -30.86 4.15 1.62
N LEU A 152 -31.72 3.79 2.57
CA LEU A 152 -32.70 2.72 2.40
C LEU A 152 -33.73 3.02 1.31
N ILE A 153 -34.25 4.24 1.22
CA ILE A 153 -35.19 4.64 0.16
C ILE A 153 -34.57 4.46 -1.23
N PHE A 154 -33.37 5.00 -1.47
CA PHE A 154 -32.74 4.91 -2.79
C PHE A 154 -32.35 3.49 -3.19
N GLU A 155 -31.90 2.67 -2.24
CA GLU A 155 -31.54 1.27 -2.53
C GLU A 155 -32.78 0.39 -2.76
N ILE A 156 -33.89 0.65 -2.06
CA ILE A 156 -35.18 0.00 -2.32
C ILE A 156 -35.68 0.34 -3.73
N LEU A 157 -35.68 1.63 -4.10
CA LEU A 157 -36.08 2.07 -5.44
C LEU A 157 -35.24 1.40 -6.53
N HIS A 158 -33.93 1.32 -6.35
CA HIS A 158 -33.04 0.58 -7.24
C HIS A 158 -33.44 -0.91 -7.34
N THR A 159 -33.72 -1.59 -6.22
CA THR A 159 -34.09 -3.02 -6.28
C THR A 159 -35.42 -3.26 -6.97
N ILE A 160 -36.40 -2.36 -6.81
CA ILE A 160 -37.67 -2.42 -7.53
C ILE A 160 -37.42 -2.24 -9.03
N GLY A 161 -36.63 -1.24 -9.41
CA GLY A 161 -36.26 -1.00 -10.81
C GLY A 161 -35.56 -2.20 -11.44
N LEU A 162 -34.61 -2.80 -10.73
CA LEU A 162 -33.90 -3.98 -11.21
C LEU A 162 -34.83 -5.19 -11.36
N ALA A 163 -35.71 -5.45 -10.40
CA ALA A 163 -36.67 -6.56 -10.47
C ALA A 163 -37.66 -6.40 -11.65
N LEU A 164 -38.18 -5.19 -11.86
CA LEU A 164 -39.03 -4.89 -13.02
C LEU A 164 -38.28 -5.07 -14.35
N LEU A 165 -37.02 -4.66 -14.42
CA LEU A 165 -36.20 -4.85 -15.62
C LEU A 165 -36.00 -6.35 -15.92
N VAL A 166 -35.63 -7.15 -14.91
CA VAL A 166 -35.27 -8.56 -15.07
C VAL A 166 -36.48 -9.45 -15.33
N PHE A 167 -37.58 -9.27 -14.60
CA PHE A 167 -38.72 -10.20 -14.65
C PHE A 167 -39.85 -9.77 -15.59
N TYR A 168 -39.96 -8.49 -15.93
CA TYR A 168 -41.05 -7.99 -16.78
C TYR A 168 -40.58 -7.51 -18.15
N VAL A 169 -39.55 -6.65 -18.19
CA VAL A 169 -39.10 -6.01 -19.44
C VAL A 169 -38.21 -6.91 -20.28
N MET A 170 -37.11 -7.41 -19.73
CA MET A 170 -36.11 -8.18 -20.49
C MET A 170 -36.62 -9.49 -21.09
N PRO A 171 -37.51 -10.29 -20.44
CA PRO A 171 -38.04 -11.51 -21.04
C PRO A 171 -38.86 -11.29 -22.32
N GLN A 172 -39.38 -10.08 -22.51
CA GLN A 172 -40.16 -9.70 -23.68
C GLN A 172 -39.30 -9.17 -24.84
N LEU A 173 -38.00 -9.01 -24.62
CA LEU A 173 -37.04 -8.49 -25.58
C LEU A 173 -36.12 -9.60 -26.09
N ASP A 174 -35.57 -9.41 -27.29
CA ASP A 174 -34.49 -10.28 -27.77
C ASP A 174 -33.19 -9.98 -27.01
N SER A 175 -32.30 -10.97 -26.95
CA SER A 175 -31.07 -10.90 -26.16
C SER A 175 -30.18 -9.70 -26.53
N VAL A 176 -30.09 -9.36 -27.83
CA VAL A 176 -29.32 -8.20 -28.31
C VAL A 176 -29.96 -6.88 -27.90
N ARG A 177 -31.29 -6.78 -27.98
CA ARG A 177 -32.05 -5.59 -27.57
C ARG A 177 -31.93 -5.39 -26.05
N ALA A 178 -32.01 -6.46 -25.27
CA ALA A 178 -31.79 -6.41 -23.82
C ALA A 178 -30.38 -5.91 -23.45
N LEU A 179 -29.33 -6.29 -24.18
CA LEU A 179 -27.96 -5.76 -23.98
C LEU A 179 -27.86 -4.26 -24.27
N MET A 180 -28.54 -3.77 -25.29
CA MET A 180 -28.51 -2.35 -25.67
C MET A 180 -29.09 -1.46 -24.56
N ILE A 181 -30.15 -1.92 -23.88
CA ILE A 181 -30.80 -1.22 -22.76
C ILE A 181 -29.86 -1.03 -21.56
N CYS A 182 -28.93 -1.95 -21.33
CA CYS A 182 -27.99 -1.86 -20.20
C CYS A 182 -27.12 -0.60 -20.22
N ASN A 183 -26.93 0.05 -21.39
CA ASN A 183 -26.19 1.33 -21.48
C ASN A 183 -27.06 2.57 -21.16
N GLY A 184 -28.37 2.40 -21.06
CA GLY A 184 -29.35 3.45 -20.75
C GLY A 184 -29.62 3.67 -19.25
N VAL A 185 -28.90 2.99 -18.36
CA VAL A 185 -29.09 3.08 -16.90
C VAL A 185 -28.40 4.29 -16.25
N CYS A 186 -27.80 5.19 -17.03
CA CYS A 186 -26.94 6.27 -16.52
C CYS A 186 -27.65 7.62 -16.39
N PHE A 187 -28.98 7.64 -16.42
CA PHE A 187 -29.76 8.88 -16.51
C PHE A 187 -29.59 9.85 -15.32
N ILE A 188 -29.87 9.43 -14.08
CA ILE A 188 -29.70 10.32 -12.90
C ILE A 188 -28.24 10.78 -12.73
N PRO A 189 -27.21 9.91 -12.86
CA PRO A 189 -25.83 10.34 -12.90
C PRO A 189 -25.54 11.41 -13.97
N SER A 190 -26.15 11.31 -15.16
CA SER A 190 -25.94 12.28 -16.24
C SER A 190 -26.41 13.69 -15.86
N ILE A 191 -27.54 13.81 -15.14
CA ILE A 191 -28.08 15.09 -14.65
C ILE A 191 -27.16 15.68 -13.59
N LEU A 192 -26.74 14.86 -12.62
CA LEU A 192 -25.94 15.32 -11.48
C LEU A 192 -24.50 15.71 -11.89
N ASN A 193 -23.96 15.13 -12.95
CA ASN A 193 -22.60 15.36 -13.44
C ASN A 193 -22.37 16.76 -14.08
N ILE A 194 -23.41 17.58 -14.27
CA ILE A 194 -23.29 18.93 -14.87
C ILE A 194 -22.50 19.91 -13.95
N GLY A 195 -22.48 19.69 -12.63
CA GLY A 195 -22.01 20.68 -11.66
C GLY A 195 -20.50 20.77 -11.40
N TRP A 196 -19.63 20.46 -12.38
CA TRP A 196 -18.21 20.17 -12.11
C TRP A 196 -17.26 21.38 -12.02
N GLU A 197 -17.57 22.56 -12.58
CA GLU A 197 -16.61 23.68 -12.63
C GLU A 197 -17.25 25.04 -12.29
N SER A 198 -16.82 25.64 -11.17
CA SER A 198 -17.28 26.96 -10.71
C SER A 198 -16.75 28.13 -11.55
N ASN A 199 -15.71 27.90 -12.36
CA ASN A 199 -15.03 28.95 -13.11
C ASN A 199 -15.37 28.82 -14.60
N ILE A 200 -15.94 29.89 -15.18
CA ILE A 200 -16.29 29.95 -16.61
C ILE A 200 -15.00 30.06 -17.42
N THR A 201 -14.54 28.93 -17.93
CA THR A 201 -13.44 28.82 -18.90
C THR A 201 -13.95 28.22 -20.20
N ARG A 202 -13.23 28.40 -21.33
CA ARG A 202 -13.59 27.78 -22.63
C ARG A 202 -13.75 26.25 -22.53
N ARG A 203 -12.98 25.62 -21.63
CA ARG A 203 -13.04 24.19 -21.33
C ARG A 203 -14.29 23.81 -20.53
N SER A 204 -14.71 24.66 -19.58
CA SER A 204 -15.95 24.50 -18.82
C SER A 204 -17.19 24.57 -19.73
N ILE A 205 -17.23 25.52 -20.67
CA ILE A 205 -18.32 25.62 -21.66
C ILE A 205 -18.38 24.37 -22.55
N PHE A 206 -17.23 23.88 -23.01
CA PHE A 206 -17.16 22.64 -23.80
C PHE A 206 -17.65 21.42 -23.01
N ASN A 207 -17.23 21.30 -21.74
CA ASN A 207 -17.69 20.22 -20.85
C ASN A 207 -19.20 20.29 -20.59
N LEU A 208 -19.75 21.50 -20.45
CA LEU A 208 -21.19 21.74 -20.26
C LEU A 208 -21.98 21.29 -21.51
N VAL A 209 -21.54 21.69 -22.71
CA VAL A 209 -22.20 21.31 -23.97
C VAL A 209 -22.23 19.79 -24.13
N ILE A 210 -21.11 19.10 -23.90
CA ILE A 210 -21.08 17.63 -23.98
C ILE A 210 -21.92 16.99 -22.87
N GLY A 211 -21.94 17.57 -21.67
CA GLY A 211 -22.82 17.14 -20.58
C GLY A 211 -24.30 17.18 -20.97
N VAL A 212 -24.76 18.28 -21.58
CA VAL A 212 -26.13 18.40 -22.09
C VAL A 212 -26.41 17.38 -23.19
N LEU A 213 -25.48 17.19 -24.14
CA LEU A 213 -25.61 16.16 -25.18
C LEU A 213 -25.70 14.74 -24.59
N ALA A 214 -24.93 14.44 -23.53
CA ALA A 214 -24.99 13.14 -22.86
C ALA A 214 -26.35 12.90 -22.19
N ILE A 215 -26.97 13.92 -21.60
CA ILE A 215 -28.33 13.83 -21.04
C ILE A 215 -29.34 13.60 -22.15
N MET A 216 -29.26 14.34 -23.26
CA MET A 216 -30.15 14.14 -24.40
C MET A 216 -30.04 12.73 -24.97
N ALA A 217 -28.82 12.18 -25.05
CA ALA A 217 -28.59 10.81 -25.46
C ALA A 217 -29.21 9.79 -24.48
N GLN A 218 -29.05 9.94 -23.17
CA GLN A 218 -29.68 9.04 -22.18
C GLN A 218 -31.21 9.19 -22.14
N MET A 219 -31.74 10.40 -22.30
CA MET A 219 -33.18 10.67 -22.46
C MET A 219 -33.76 9.99 -23.69
N SER A 220 -32.99 9.92 -24.79
CA SER A 220 -33.46 9.24 -25.99
C SER A 220 -33.70 7.74 -25.77
N ALA A 221 -32.93 7.09 -24.89
CA ALA A 221 -33.16 5.70 -24.51
C ALA A 221 -34.49 5.51 -23.75
N LEU A 222 -34.93 6.52 -22.99
CA LEU A 222 -36.17 6.51 -22.21
C LEU A 222 -37.41 6.85 -23.03
N VAL A 223 -37.28 7.63 -24.11
CA VAL A 223 -38.43 8.21 -24.83
C VAL A 223 -38.56 7.67 -26.25
N VAL A 224 -37.46 7.63 -27.02
CA VAL A 224 -37.51 7.32 -28.44
C VAL A 224 -37.91 5.87 -28.66
N TRP A 225 -37.28 4.92 -27.95
CA TRP A 225 -37.59 3.51 -28.14
C TRP A 225 -39.04 3.17 -27.72
N PRO A 226 -39.54 3.55 -26.53
CA PRO A 226 -40.94 3.38 -26.19
C PRO A 226 -41.91 3.98 -27.21
N ALA A 227 -41.62 5.16 -27.76
CA ALA A 227 -42.52 5.83 -28.70
C ALA A 227 -42.72 5.10 -30.04
N PHE A 228 -41.77 4.27 -30.47
CA PHE A 228 -41.81 3.58 -31.77
C PHE A 228 -42.07 2.08 -31.67
N SER A 229 -42.22 1.53 -30.46
CA SER A 229 -42.46 0.11 -30.25
C SER A 229 -43.93 -0.16 -29.92
N SER A 230 -44.51 -1.21 -30.50
CA SER A 230 -45.90 -1.60 -30.26
C SER A 230 -46.11 -2.42 -28.97
N SER A 231 -45.04 -2.86 -28.28
CA SER A 231 -45.13 -3.68 -27.08
C SER A 231 -45.32 -2.85 -25.79
N SER A 232 -46.29 -3.25 -24.97
CA SER A 232 -46.61 -2.61 -23.68
C SER A 232 -45.47 -2.68 -22.66
N ALA A 233 -44.63 -3.71 -22.68
CA ALA A 233 -43.47 -3.76 -21.79
C ALA A 233 -42.36 -2.80 -22.18
N VAL A 234 -42.25 -2.49 -23.48
CA VAL A 234 -41.29 -1.49 -23.96
C VAL A 234 -41.71 -0.09 -23.49
N HIS A 235 -43.01 0.18 -23.39
CA HIS A 235 -43.50 1.43 -22.79
C HIS A 235 -43.11 1.60 -21.32
N LEU A 236 -42.97 0.50 -20.58
CA LEU A 236 -42.59 0.55 -19.17
C LEU A 236 -41.08 0.79 -18.96
N ILE A 237 -40.22 0.63 -19.98
CA ILE A 237 -38.74 0.70 -19.87
C ILE A 237 -38.23 1.95 -19.14
N ALA A 238 -38.90 3.09 -19.32
CA ALA A 238 -38.48 4.35 -18.71
C ALA A 238 -38.43 4.27 -17.18
N LEU A 239 -39.38 3.57 -16.56
CA LEU A 239 -39.49 3.47 -15.10
C LEU A 239 -38.33 2.65 -14.49
N PRO A 240 -38.05 1.40 -14.91
CA PRO A 240 -36.90 0.64 -14.43
C PRO A 240 -35.55 1.33 -14.63
N LEU A 241 -35.32 1.97 -15.80
CA LEU A 241 -34.05 2.62 -16.09
C LEU A 241 -33.77 3.81 -15.16
N VAL A 242 -34.79 4.64 -14.90
CA VAL A 242 -34.67 5.77 -13.97
C VAL A 242 -34.42 5.24 -12.55
N LEU A 243 -35.19 4.25 -12.09
CA LEU A 243 -35.05 3.66 -10.76
C LEU A 243 -33.67 3.03 -10.51
N ILE A 244 -33.11 2.30 -11.48
CA ILE A 244 -31.77 1.73 -11.38
C ILE A 244 -30.71 2.83 -11.27
N SER A 245 -30.85 3.89 -12.08
CA SER A 245 -29.89 5.00 -12.12
C SER A 245 -29.77 5.75 -10.79
N MET A 246 -30.82 5.70 -9.95
CA MET A 246 -30.81 6.37 -8.65
C MET A 246 -29.74 5.84 -7.72
N ARG A 247 -29.28 4.59 -7.82
CA ARG A 247 -28.32 4.00 -6.89
C ARG A 247 -27.01 4.80 -6.73
N TRP A 248 -26.53 5.40 -7.81
CA TRP A 248 -25.20 6.05 -7.84
C TRP A 248 -25.24 7.56 -7.56
N TRP A 249 -26.38 8.08 -7.08
CA TRP A 249 -26.58 9.51 -6.82
C TRP A 249 -25.47 10.13 -5.96
N GLU A 250 -25.04 9.44 -4.89
CA GLU A 250 -24.03 9.94 -3.93
C GLU A 250 -22.69 10.31 -4.57
N ASN A 251 -22.32 9.61 -5.65
CA ASN A 251 -21.04 9.83 -6.30
C ASN A 251 -21.00 11.15 -7.08
N TYR A 252 -22.15 11.53 -7.64
CA TYR A 252 -22.28 12.64 -8.58
C TYR A 252 -22.83 13.93 -7.96
N THR A 253 -23.17 13.94 -6.66
CA THR A 253 -23.57 15.17 -5.95
C THR A 253 -22.39 16.11 -5.69
N THR A 254 -22.39 17.30 -6.29
CA THR A 254 -21.35 18.34 -6.13
C THR A 254 -21.71 19.39 -5.07
N SER A 255 -20.70 20.11 -4.57
CA SER A 255 -20.79 21.08 -3.46
C SER A 255 -21.65 22.33 -3.74
N SER A 256 -22.04 22.59 -4.98
CA SER A 256 -22.60 23.88 -5.40
C SER A 256 -24.13 23.91 -5.54
N SER A 257 -24.81 22.78 -5.34
CA SER A 257 -26.28 22.75 -5.33
C SER A 257 -26.85 22.86 -3.92
N ALA A 258 -28.03 23.48 -3.75
CA ALA A 258 -28.72 23.55 -2.45
C ALA A 258 -28.97 22.16 -1.82
N LEU A 259 -29.15 21.14 -2.66
CA LEU A 259 -29.21 19.72 -2.28
C LEU A 259 -27.84 19.19 -1.79
N GLY A 260 -26.73 19.64 -2.38
CA GLY A 260 -25.37 19.23 -2.00
C GLY A 260 -25.00 19.58 -0.55
N HIS A 261 -25.52 20.69 -0.01
CA HIS A 261 -25.30 21.06 1.41
C HIS A 261 -26.03 20.14 2.38
N ILE A 262 -27.29 19.78 2.10
CA ILE A 262 -28.08 18.85 2.92
C ILE A 262 -27.50 17.44 2.83
N LEU A 263 -27.08 17.01 1.64
CA LEU A 263 -26.55 15.66 1.39
C LEU A 263 -25.12 15.48 1.91
N LYS A 264 -24.28 16.54 1.95
CA LYS A 264 -22.93 16.51 2.55
C LYS A 264 -22.93 16.23 4.06
N ILE A 265 -23.98 16.64 4.78
CA ILE A 265 -24.14 16.34 6.22
C ILE A 265 -24.22 14.82 6.45
N PHE A 266 -24.74 14.08 5.47
CA PHE A 266 -24.98 12.64 5.52
C PHE A 266 -23.88 11.78 4.84
N GLN A 267 -22.88 12.39 4.20
CA GLN A 267 -21.79 11.69 3.48
C GLN A 267 -20.68 11.15 4.40
N ARG A 268 -21.04 10.50 5.51
CA ARG A 268 -20.06 9.83 6.39
C ARG A 268 -19.90 8.36 6.02
N SER A 269 -18.88 8.09 5.19
CA SER A 269 -18.51 6.73 4.72
C SER A 269 -18.27 5.70 5.84
N ARG A 270 -17.94 6.13 7.07
CA ARG A 270 -17.57 5.21 8.16
C ARG A 270 -18.74 4.42 8.74
N SER A 271 -19.99 4.89 8.67
CA SER A 271 -21.16 4.19 9.26
C SER A 271 -21.89 3.25 8.28
N ARG A 272 -21.47 3.18 7.01
CA ARG A 272 -22.17 2.48 5.92
C ARG A 272 -22.32 0.98 6.13
N TYR A 273 -21.31 0.29 6.65
CA TYR A 273 -21.42 -1.15 6.87
C TYR A 273 -22.53 -1.49 7.87
N GLN A 274 -22.78 -0.62 8.85
CA GLN A 274 -23.89 -0.79 9.77
C GLN A 274 -25.24 -0.58 9.10
N THR A 275 -25.35 0.32 8.12
CA THR A 275 -26.54 0.46 7.27
C THR A 275 -26.78 -0.79 6.41
N TYR A 276 -25.72 -1.31 5.76
CA TYR A 276 -25.81 -2.50 4.91
C TYR A 276 -26.07 -3.81 5.67
N LEU A 277 -25.82 -3.84 6.99
CA LEU A 277 -26.19 -4.95 7.86
C LEU A 277 -27.72 -5.20 7.84
N TYR A 278 -28.52 -4.13 7.87
CA TYR A 278 -29.98 -4.21 7.82
C TYR A 278 -30.51 -4.21 6.38
N LEU A 279 -29.85 -3.47 5.49
CA LEU A 279 -30.34 -3.24 4.13
C LEU A 279 -30.20 -4.47 3.22
N SER A 280 -29.11 -5.24 3.32
CA SER A 280 -28.87 -6.37 2.41
C SER A 280 -29.94 -7.47 2.53
N PRO A 281 -30.36 -7.90 3.74
CA PRO A 281 -31.50 -8.82 3.89
C PRO A 281 -32.81 -8.27 3.30
N VAL A 282 -33.11 -6.98 3.52
CA VAL A 282 -34.32 -6.33 2.99
C VAL A 282 -34.35 -6.36 1.47
N LYS A 283 -33.21 -6.11 0.81
CA LYS A 283 -33.09 -6.15 -0.65
C LYS A 283 -33.33 -7.55 -1.21
N ILE A 284 -32.81 -8.59 -0.55
CA ILE A 284 -33.02 -9.99 -0.96
C ILE A 284 -34.50 -10.34 -0.89
N ILE A 285 -35.15 -10.02 0.23
CA ILE A 285 -36.58 -10.30 0.43
C ILE A 285 -37.41 -9.54 -0.62
N LEU A 286 -37.15 -8.26 -0.80
CA LEU A 286 -37.91 -7.41 -1.73
C LEU A 286 -37.77 -7.88 -3.19
N PHE A 287 -36.54 -8.16 -3.65
CA PHE A 287 -36.31 -8.67 -5.00
C PHE A 287 -37.00 -10.02 -5.23
N SER A 288 -36.96 -10.91 -4.23
CA SER A 288 -37.61 -12.22 -4.29
C SER A 288 -39.14 -12.10 -4.36
N LEU A 289 -39.74 -11.24 -3.52
CA LEU A 289 -41.20 -11.04 -3.51
C LEU A 289 -41.71 -10.46 -4.83
N ILE A 290 -40.99 -9.51 -5.44
CA ILE A 290 -41.36 -8.95 -6.73
C ILE A 290 -41.22 -10.00 -7.84
N GLY A 291 -40.15 -10.79 -7.85
CA GLY A 291 -39.95 -11.87 -8.82
C GLY A 291 -41.06 -12.92 -8.75
N LEU A 292 -41.40 -13.39 -7.55
CA LEU A 292 -42.48 -14.36 -7.33
C LEU A 292 -43.85 -13.78 -7.72
N GLY A 293 -44.10 -12.51 -7.39
CA GLY A 293 -45.36 -11.82 -7.70
C GLY A 293 -45.58 -11.57 -9.20
N LEU A 294 -44.52 -11.26 -9.94
CA LEU A 294 -44.60 -11.04 -11.39
C LEU A 294 -44.75 -12.34 -12.19
N HIS A 295 -44.23 -13.48 -11.69
CA HIS A 295 -44.37 -14.78 -12.35
C HIS A 295 -45.76 -15.41 -12.13
N GLY A 296 -46.46 -15.05 -11.05
CA GLY A 296 -47.92 -15.21 -10.93
C GLY A 296 -48.44 -16.50 -10.28
N TYR A 297 -47.58 -17.45 -9.90
CA TYR A 297 -47.99 -18.63 -9.12
C TYR A 297 -48.15 -18.32 -7.62
N PRO A 298 -48.97 -19.09 -6.87
CA PRO A 298 -49.04 -18.98 -5.43
C PRO A 298 -47.69 -19.32 -4.78
N ILE A 299 -47.32 -18.57 -3.72
CA ILE A 299 -46.03 -18.69 -3.03
C ILE A 299 -45.75 -20.13 -2.56
N THR A 300 -46.79 -20.84 -2.09
CA THR A 300 -46.69 -22.23 -1.62
C THR A 300 -46.24 -23.21 -2.70
N GLU A 301 -46.62 -22.96 -3.96
CA GLU A 301 -46.26 -23.80 -5.10
C GLU A 301 -44.75 -23.75 -5.32
N TYR A 302 -44.12 -22.56 -5.34
CA TYR A 302 -42.67 -22.41 -5.53
C TYR A 302 -41.82 -23.14 -4.47
N PHE A 303 -42.25 -23.12 -3.20
CA PHE A 303 -41.54 -23.83 -2.14
C PHE A 303 -41.76 -25.34 -2.22
N SER A 304 -42.97 -25.79 -2.61
CA SER A 304 -43.25 -27.22 -2.78
C SER A 304 -42.55 -27.82 -4.00
N THR A 305 -42.42 -27.07 -5.08
CA THR A 305 -41.73 -27.49 -6.31
C THR A 305 -40.23 -27.27 -6.24
N PHE A 306 -39.69 -26.63 -5.19
CA PHE A 306 -38.27 -26.29 -5.10
C PHE A 306 -37.36 -27.50 -5.30
N MET A 307 -37.55 -28.59 -4.54
CA MET A 307 -36.70 -29.78 -4.68
C MET A 307 -36.90 -30.49 -6.02
N LYS A 308 -38.11 -30.43 -6.59
CA LYS A 308 -38.39 -31.00 -7.90
C LYS A 308 -37.71 -30.19 -9.00
N ALA A 309 -37.72 -28.86 -8.91
CA ALA A 309 -37.13 -27.95 -9.89
C ALA A 309 -35.63 -28.22 -10.16
N TRP A 310 -34.88 -28.72 -9.18
CA TRP A 310 -33.46 -29.09 -9.34
C TRP A 310 -33.21 -30.51 -9.85
N GLN A 311 -34.26 -31.24 -10.26
CA GLN A 311 -34.16 -32.56 -10.89
C GLN A 311 -34.32 -32.48 -12.41
N SER A 312 -34.05 -33.57 -13.13
CA SER A 312 -34.27 -33.65 -14.58
C SER A 312 -35.76 -33.74 -14.90
N HIS A 313 -36.22 -32.94 -15.85
CA HIS A 313 -37.61 -32.88 -16.33
C HIS A 313 -37.68 -33.14 -17.83
N GLU A 314 -38.84 -33.55 -18.32
CA GLU A 314 -39.08 -33.70 -19.75
C GLU A 314 -39.73 -32.42 -20.31
N ILE A 315 -39.10 -31.81 -21.31
CA ILE A 315 -39.65 -30.67 -22.06
C ILE A 315 -40.48 -31.24 -23.21
N LEU A 316 -41.75 -30.80 -23.30
CA LEU A 316 -42.63 -31.10 -24.42
C LEU A 316 -42.37 -30.12 -25.55
N VAL A 317 -41.99 -30.65 -26.72
CA VAL A 317 -41.70 -29.87 -27.93
C VAL A 317 -42.81 -30.11 -28.94
N TYR A 318 -43.40 -29.02 -29.45
CA TYR A 318 -44.41 -29.07 -30.51
C TYR A 318 -43.81 -28.66 -31.86
N SER A 319 -44.04 -29.49 -32.90
CA SER A 319 -43.89 -29.08 -34.31
C SER A 319 -45.09 -28.23 -34.76
N GLY A 320 -44.95 -27.48 -35.87
CA GLY A 320 -45.82 -26.38 -36.33
C GLY A 320 -47.35 -26.63 -36.51
N GLU A 321 -48.03 -25.62 -37.09
CA GLU A 321 -49.42 -25.22 -36.85
C GLU A 321 -50.54 -26.29 -36.85
N LEU A 322 -51.28 -26.29 -35.73
CA LEU A 322 -52.66 -26.69 -35.41
C LEU A 322 -53.27 -28.01 -35.93
N ALA A 323 -52.68 -28.75 -36.87
CA ALA A 323 -53.33 -29.93 -37.46
C ALA A 323 -52.64 -31.28 -37.21
N ASP A 324 -51.32 -31.34 -37.01
CA ASP A 324 -50.62 -32.60 -36.69
C ASP A 324 -49.49 -32.36 -35.68
N LYS A 325 -49.78 -32.56 -34.38
CA LYS A 325 -48.78 -32.46 -33.31
C LYS A 325 -47.97 -33.75 -33.19
N SER A 326 -46.78 -33.80 -33.79
CA SER A 326 -45.75 -34.73 -33.32
C SER A 326 -45.16 -34.20 -32.00
N LEU A 327 -45.32 -34.99 -30.92
CA LEU A 327 -44.82 -34.68 -29.58
C LEU A 327 -43.44 -35.33 -29.41
N PHE A 328 -42.39 -34.52 -29.30
CA PHE A 328 -41.06 -34.98 -28.93
C PHE A 328 -40.76 -34.57 -27.49
N THR A 329 -40.21 -35.48 -26.70
CA THR A 329 -39.77 -35.22 -25.33
C THR A 329 -38.25 -35.03 -25.29
N LEU A 330 -37.80 -33.90 -24.75
CA LEU A 330 -36.39 -33.63 -24.52
C LEU A 330 -36.09 -33.70 -23.02
N SER A 331 -35.17 -34.55 -22.59
CA SER A 331 -34.77 -34.62 -21.17
C SER A 331 -33.84 -33.47 -20.80
N THR A 332 -34.18 -32.69 -19.77
CA THR A 332 -33.29 -31.64 -19.24
C THR A 332 -32.16 -32.23 -18.42
N ASN A 333 -31.01 -31.56 -18.45
CA ASN A 333 -29.90 -31.87 -17.56
C ASN A 333 -29.98 -30.96 -16.33
N ALA A 334 -30.25 -31.57 -15.16
CA ALA A 334 -30.40 -30.88 -13.87
C ALA A 334 -29.20 -29.98 -13.51
N ASN A 335 -27.99 -30.32 -13.96
CA ASN A 335 -26.78 -29.57 -13.64
C ASN A 335 -26.65 -28.26 -14.44
N THR A 336 -27.43 -28.09 -15.52
CA THR A 336 -27.32 -26.91 -16.41
C THR A 336 -27.61 -25.61 -15.65
N VAL A 337 -28.72 -25.57 -14.92
CA VAL A 337 -29.14 -24.39 -14.14
C VAL A 337 -28.06 -24.04 -13.11
N ILE A 338 -27.48 -25.04 -12.45
CA ILE A 338 -26.40 -24.88 -11.46
C ILE A 338 -25.14 -24.33 -12.14
N TYR A 339 -24.72 -24.88 -13.28
CA TYR A 339 -23.52 -24.42 -13.97
C TYR A 339 -23.66 -22.99 -14.50
N VAL A 340 -24.81 -22.62 -15.07
CA VAL A 340 -25.06 -21.25 -15.55
C VAL A 340 -25.09 -20.26 -14.38
N LEU A 341 -25.75 -20.63 -13.27
CA LEU A 341 -25.78 -19.84 -12.04
C LEU A 341 -24.36 -19.62 -11.48
N LEU A 342 -23.60 -20.69 -11.30
CA LEU A 342 -22.22 -20.62 -10.80
C LEU A 342 -21.32 -19.82 -11.74
N LEU A 343 -21.46 -19.99 -13.05
CA LEU A 343 -20.68 -19.25 -14.04
C LEU A 343 -20.99 -17.74 -13.96
N GLN A 344 -22.26 -17.35 -13.79
CA GLN A 344 -22.65 -15.96 -13.63
C GLN A 344 -22.12 -15.36 -12.30
N VAL A 345 -22.26 -16.09 -11.19
CA VAL A 345 -21.81 -15.65 -9.87
C VAL A 345 -20.28 -15.53 -9.82
N CYS A 346 -19.57 -16.55 -10.30
CA CYS A 346 -18.11 -16.56 -10.31
C CYS A 346 -17.53 -15.49 -11.25
N SER A 347 -18.10 -15.33 -12.46
CA SER A 347 -17.63 -14.30 -13.39
C SER A 347 -17.87 -12.89 -12.87
N SER A 348 -19.04 -12.59 -12.31
CA SER A 348 -19.32 -11.27 -11.71
C SER A 348 -18.42 -10.98 -10.50
N TYR A 349 -18.15 -11.99 -9.65
CA TYR A 349 -17.23 -11.87 -8.52
C TYR A 349 -15.78 -11.63 -8.96
N LEU A 350 -15.29 -12.42 -9.93
CA LEU A 350 -13.94 -12.26 -10.48
C LEU A 350 -13.76 -10.88 -11.12
N CYS A 351 -14.75 -10.41 -11.88
CA CYS A 351 -14.74 -9.05 -12.44
C CYS A 351 -14.56 -8.00 -11.34
N TYR A 352 -15.32 -8.07 -10.23
CA TYR A 352 -15.19 -7.14 -9.11
C TYR A 352 -13.82 -7.22 -8.41
N VAL A 353 -13.31 -8.43 -8.15
CA VAL A 353 -12.02 -8.63 -7.47
C VAL A 353 -10.86 -8.07 -8.30
N PHE A 354 -10.81 -8.39 -9.59
CA PHE A 354 -9.77 -7.89 -10.49
C PHE A 354 -9.91 -6.39 -10.76
N ALA A 355 -11.13 -5.87 -10.87
CA ALA A 355 -11.36 -4.43 -11.00
C ALA A 355 -10.85 -3.67 -9.75
N LYS A 356 -11.12 -4.20 -8.56
CA LYS A 356 -10.59 -3.66 -7.30
C LYS A 356 -9.07 -3.74 -7.23
N PHE A 357 -8.49 -4.86 -7.68
CA PHE A 357 -7.03 -5.05 -7.76
C PHE A 357 -6.38 -4.03 -8.69
N ALA A 358 -6.95 -3.82 -9.88
CA ALA A 358 -6.48 -2.84 -10.86
C ALA A 358 -6.46 -1.41 -10.29
N CYS A 359 -7.53 -1.02 -9.58
CA CYS A 359 -7.62 0.27 -8.91
C CYS A 359 -6.58 0.43 -7.78
N LYS A 360 -6.29 -0.63 -7.01
CA LYS A 360 -5.31 -0.58 -5.92
C LYS A 360 -3.87 -0.40 -6.40
N ILE A 361 -3.52 -1.00 -7.54
CA ILE A 361 -2.15 -1.01 -8.09
C ILE A 361 -1.89 0.18 -9.05
N LYS A 362 -2.92 1.01 -9.30
CA LYS A 362 -2.87 2.15 -10.24
C LYS A 362 -2.70 1.77 -11.72
N ILE A 363 -3.28 0.64 -12.14
CA ILE A 363 -3.33 0.23 -13.55
C ILE A 363 -4.72 0.49 -14.17
N GLN A 364 -5.44 1.46 -13.60
CA GLN A 364 -6.88 1.67 -13.82
C GLN A 364 -7.21 2.04 -15.27
N GLU A 365 -6.47 2.98 -15.90
CA GLU A 365 -6.80 3.47 -17.24
C GLU A 365 -6.87 2.34 -18.27
N PHE A 366 -5.80 1.53 -18.34
CA PHE A 366 -5.70 0.44 -19.30
C PHE A 366 -6.49 -0.80 -18.85
N SER A 367 -6.34 -1.24 -17.60
CA SER A 367 -6.85 -2.56 -17.17
C SER A 367 -8.23 -2.52 -16.51
N PHE A 368 -8.78 -1.35 -16.16
CA PHE A 368 -10.10 -1.21 -15.55
C PHE A 368 -11.04 -0.40 -16.45
N SER A 369 -10.64 0.80 -16.88
CA SER A 369 -11.53 1.74 -17.56
C SER A 369 -11.85 1.30 -18.99
N LEU A 370 -10.81 0.95 -19.75
CA LEU A 370 -10.95 0.45 -21.11
C LEU A 370 -11.78 -0.85 -21.20
N PRO A 371 -11.48 -1.95 -20.46
CA PRO A 371 -12.24 -3.20 -20.62
C PRO A 371 -13.68 -3.09 -20.14
N LEU A 372 -13.96 -2.34 -19.06
CA LEU A 372 -15.34 -2.14 -18.60
C LEU A 372 -16.16 -1.27 -19.57
N SER A 373 -15.50 -0.34 -20.26
CA SER A 373 -16.12 0.48 -21.30
C SER A 373 -16.38 -0.30 -22.60
N LEU A 374 -15.53 -1.28 -22.91
CA LEU A 374 -15.68 -2.18 -24.06
C LEU A 374 -16.63 -3.35 -23.81
N ALA A 375 -16.89 -3.72 -22.56
CA ALA A 375 -17.75 -4.86 -22.19
C ALA A 375 -19.13 -4.82 -22.85
N GLY A 376 -19.77 -3.64 -22.94
CA GLY A 376 -21.06 -3.45 -23.64
C GLY A 376 -20.98 -3.82 -25.12
N PRO A 377 -20.22 -3.06 -25.94
CA PRO A 377 -20.03 -3.37 -27.37
C PRO A 377 -19.56 -4.81 -27.63
N THR A 378 -18.60 -5.31 -26.84
CA THR A 378 -18.08 -6.69 -26.98
C THR A 378 -19.15 -7.74 -26.69
N SER A 379 -20.00 -7.52 -25.67
CA SER A 379 -21.12 -8.43 -25.39
C SER A 379 -22.15 -8.47 -26.52
N ILE A 380 -22.45 -7.33 -27.15
CA ILE A 380 -23.37 -7.26 -28.31
C ILE A 380 -22.76 -7.97 -29.52
N ALA A 381 -21.47 -7.72 -29.82
CA ALA A 381 -20.78 -8.36 -30.93
C ALA A 381 -20.74 -9.89 -30.77
N ILE A 382 -20.45 -10.38 -29.56
CA ILE A 382 -20.44 -11.83 -29.27
C ILE A 382 -21.86 -12.39 -29.32
N ALA A 383 -22.87 -11.71 -28.78
CA ALA A 383 -24.25 -12.17 -28.85
C ALA A 383 -24.74 -12.27 -30.31
N LEU A 384 -24.44 -11.28 -31.15
CA LEU A 384 -24.74 -11.31 -32.59
C LEU A 384 -24.02 -12.45 -33.30
N TRP A 385 -22.75 -12.67 -32.98
CA TRP A 385 -21.97 -13.77 -33.55
C TRP A 385 -22.51 -15.14 -33.14
N LEU A 386 -22.91 -15.32 -31.89
CA LEU A 386 -23.53 -16.56 -31.38
C LEU A 386 -24.89 -16.83 -32.05
N VAL A 387 -25.72 -15.80 -32.26
CA VAL A 387 -27.00 -15.92 -32.97
C VAL A 387 -26.76 -16.26 -34.45
N TRP A 388 -25.80 -15.60 -35.10
CA TRP A 388 -25.44 -15.87 -36.50
C TRP A 388 -24.90 -17.28 -36.73
N LEU A 389 -24.03 -17.77 -35.84
CA LEU A 389 -23.53 -19.14 -35.90
C LEU A 389 -24.64 -20.17 -35.80
N ARG A 390 -25.64 -19.91 -34.95
CA ARG A 390 -26.77 -20.82 -34.78
C ARG A 390 -27.77 -20.76 -35.93
N ASP A 391 -27.94 -19.60 -36.56
CA ASP A 391 -28.81 -19.47 -37.75
C ASP A 391 -28.17 -20.13 -38.99
N THR A 392 -26.83 -20.15 -39.07
CA THR A 392 -26.09 -20.81 -40.17
C THR A 392 -25.92 -22.31 -39.96
N ASN A 393 -25.74 -22.76 -38.72
CA ASN A 393 -25.68 -24.18 -38.36
C ASN A 393 -26.47 -24.43 -37.06
N GLU A 394 -27.61 -25.09 -37.19
CA GLU A 394 -28.54 -25.34 -36.08
C GLU A 394 -27.91 -26.21 -34.97
N CYS A 395 -26.91 -27.02 -35.31
CA CYS A 395 -26.21 -27.95 -34.41
C CYS A 395 -24.86 -27.40 -33.89
N ALA A 396 -24.52 -26.13 -34.12
CA ALA A 396 -23.21 -25.56 -33.81
C ALA A 396 -22.76 -25.70 -32.33
N PHE A 397 -23.72 -25.73 -31.39
CA PHE A 397 -23.47 -25.84 -29.95
C PHE A 397 -23.93 -27.16 -29.32
N HIS A 398 -24.35 -28.12 -30.15
CA HIS A 398 -24.82 -29.41 -29.68
C HIS A 398 -23.73 -30.10 -28.84
N ARG A 399 -24.11 -30.62 -27.66
CA ARG A 399 -23.23 -31.18 -26.58
C ARG A 399 -22.48 -30.17 -25.70
N PHE A 400 -22.31 -28.91 -26.08
CA PHE A 400 -21.70 -27.89 -25.23
C PHE A 400 -22.72 -27.11 -24.41
N ILE A 401 -23.85 -26.78 -25.02
CA ILE A 401 -24.99 -26.12 -24.38
C ILE A 401 -26.23 -26.98 -24.71
N PRO A 402 -27.17 -27.21 -23.76
CA PRO A 402 -28.38 -27.95 -24.08
C PRO A 402 -29.16 -27.29 -25.21
N ASP A 403 -29.71 -28.08 -26.13
CA ASP A 403 -30.29 -27.56 -27.39
C ASP A 403 -31.49 -26.63 -27.18
N TYR A 404 -32.15 -26.71 -26.00
CA TYR A 404 -33.22 -25.80 -25.58
C TYR A 404 -32.70 -24.46 -25.02
N LEU A 405 -31.45 -24.41 -24.55
CA LEU A 405 -30.85 -23.21 -23.96
C LEU A 405 -30.12 -22.40 -25.03
N SER A 406 -30.62 -21.21 -25.33
CA SER A 406 -30.01 -20.37 -26.35
C SER A 406 -30.32 -18.90 -26.16
N LEU A 407 -29.45 -18.05 -26.70
CA LEU A 407 -29.73 -16.63 -26.82
C LEU A 407 -30.89 -16.46 -27.81
N THR A 408 -31.92 -15.75 -27.36
CA THR A 408 -33.12 -15.47 -28.14
C THR A 408 -32.83 -14.41 -29.19
N GLY A 409 -33.01 -14.76 -30.46
CA GLY A 409 -33.00 -13.85 -31.60
C GLY A 409 -33.78 -14.46 -32.76
N ASN A 410 -34.54 -13.64 -33.47
CA ASN A 410 -35.07 -14.00 -34.79
C ASN A 410 -33.90 -14.22 -35.77
N SER A 411 -34.17 -14.67 -37.00
CA SER A 411 -33.13 -14.80 -38.03
C SER A 411 -32.30 -13.51 -38.11
N TYR A 412 -31.02 -13.65 -38.46
CA TYR A 412 -30.08 -12.52 -38.51
C TYR A 412 -30.64 -11.31 -39.29
N ASN A 413 -31.37 -11.57 -40.39
CA ASN A 413 -31.98 -10.54 -41.22
C ASN A 413 -33.15 -9.81 -40.53
N ASP A 414 -33.96 -10.54 -39.75
CA ASP A 414 -35.08 -9.98 -38.98
C ASP A 414 -34.59 -9.14 -37.80
N LEU A 415 -33.43 -9.51 -37.24
CA LEU A 415 -32.81 -8.73 -36.18
C LEU A 415 -32.29 -7.38 -36.70
N LEU A 416 -31.70 -7.38 -37.91
CA LEU A 416 -31.24 -6.15 -38.57
C LEU A 416 -32.40 -5.22 -38.93
N SER A 417 -33.50 -5.75 -39.48
CA SER A 417 -34.70 -4.97 -39.78
C SER A 417 -35.33 -4.41 -38.50
N ALA A 418 -35.42 -5.20 -37.44
CA ALA A 418 -35.94 -4.75 -36.14
C ALA A 418 -35.08 -3.63 -35.50
N ILE A 419 -33.76 -3.62 -35.72
CA ILE A 419 -32.89 -2.52 -35.26
C ILE A 419 -33.20 -1.22 -36.01
N ILE A 420 -33.45 -1.30 -37.31
CA ILE A 420 -33.74 -0.14 -38.16
C ILE A 420 -35.14 0.41 -37.87
N GLU A 421 -36.14 -0.46 -37.78
CA GLU A 421 -37.53 -0.12 -37.49
C GLU A 421 -37.69 0.56 -36.14
N ASN A 422 -37.12 -0.02 -35.08
CA ASN A 422 -37.18 0.54 -33.71
C ASN A 422 -36.18 1.68 -33.45
N ARG A 423 -35.50 2.19 -34.49
CA ARG A 423 -34.49 3.28 -34.41
C ARG A 423 -33.35 2.99 -33.41
N LEU A 424 -33.02 1.72 -33.22
CA LEU A 424 -31.98 1.26 -32.28
C LEU A 424 -30.55 1.57 -32.75
N TRP A 425 -30.38 2.04 -33.99
CA TRP A 425 -29.11 2.59 -34.50
C TRP A 425 -28.61 3.82 -33.71
N ILE A 426 -29.46 4.40 -32.85
CA ILE A 426 -29.10 5.47 -31.90
C ILE A 426 -28.22 4.94 -30.73
N TRP A 427 -28.21 3.63 -30.48
CA TRP A 427 -27.47 3.00 -29.38
C TRP A 427 -25.99 3.44 -29.20
N PRO A 428 -25.18 3.67 -30.25
CA PRO A 428 -23.82 4.19 -30.07
C PRO A 428 -23.76 5.51 -29.29
N LEU A 429 -24.79 6.35 -29.38
CA LEU A 429 -24.90 7.58 -28.58
C LEU A 429 -25.15 7.28 -27.10
N TRP A 430 -25.90 6.22 -26.77
CA TRP A 430 -26.08 5.77 -25.38
C TRP A 430 -24.77 5.25 -24.80
N TRP A 431 -23.99 4.52 -25.60
CA TRP A 431 -22.66 4.08 -25.21
C TRP A 431 -21.67 5.26 -25.04
N LEU A 432 -21.62 6.20 -25.99
CA LEU A 432 -20.76 7.38 -25.91
C LEU A 432 -21.12 8.29 -24.71
N SER A 433 -22.41 8.44 -24.40
CA SER A 433 -22.84 9.18 -23.21
C SER A 433 -22.40 8.49 -21.92
N GLN A 434 -22.45 7.15 -21.83
CA GLN A 434 -21.91 6.41 -20.69
C GLN A 434 -20.39 6.62 -20.52
N LEU A 435 -19.61 6.65 -21.62
CA LEU A 435 -18.18 6.97 -21.57
C LEU A 435 -17.93 8.37 -20.98
N TRP A 436 -18.74 9.36 -21.38
CA TRP A 436 -18.63 10.72 -20.85
C TRP A 436 -18.99 10.81 -19.36
N ILE A 437 -20.09 10.19 -18.95
CA ILE A 437 -20.55 10.18 -17.54
C ILE A 437 -19.51 9.53 -16.63
N THR A 438 -18.78 8.55 -17.15
CA THR A 438 -17.71 7.85 -16.44
C THR A 438 -16.33 8.45 -16.70
N ARG A 439 -16.18 9.65 -17.30
CA ARG A 439 -14.84 10.24 -17.58
C ARG A 439 -13.89 10.30 -16.37
N HIS A 440 -14.43 10.38 -15.15
CA HIS A 440 -13.65 10.41 -13.91
C HIS A 440 -12.83 9.13 -13.67
N ILE A 441 -13.22 7.99 -14.24
CA ILE A 441 -12.44 6.74 -14.13
C ILE A 441 -11.19 6.74 -15.02
N TRP A 442 -11.06 7.69 -15.95
CA TRP A 442 -9.92 7.77 -16.86
C TRP A 442 -8.75 8.61 -16.32
N GLY A 443 -8.89 9.25 -15.16
CA GLY A 443 -7.83 10.04 -14.53
C GLY A 443 -7.82 9.94 -13.00
N PRO A 444 -7.49 8.77 -12.42
CA PRO A 444 -7.56 8.57 -10.98
C PRO A 444 -6.46 9.31 -10.21
N ARG A 445 -6.82 9.97 -9.10
CA ARG A 445 -5.90 10.71 -8.20
C ARG A 445 -5.60 10.00 -6.87
N ASN A 446 -5.77 8.68 -6.82
CA ASN A 446 -5.76 7.95 -5.54
C ASN A 446 -4.34 7.56 -5.08
N GLU A 447 -4.18 7.25 -3.79
CA GLU A 447 -2.97 6.64 -3.23
C GLU A 447 -2.82 5.17 -3.65
N LYS A 448 -1.58 4.66 -3.74
CA LYS A 448 -1.33 3.22 -4.00
C LYS A 448 -1.88 2.40 -2.82
N ASN A 449 -2.50 1.26 -3.11
CA ASN A 449 -3.08 0.35 -2.10
C ASN A 449 -4.14 0.99 -1.18
N ALA A 450 -4.85 2.03 -1.64
CA ALA A 450 -5.91 2.65 -0.88
C ALA A 450 -6.98 1.63 -0.40
N PRO A 451 -7.56 1.80 0.80
CA PRO A 451 -8.62 0.93 1.29
C PRO A 451 -9.84 1.00 0.36
N THR A 452 -10.59 -0.11 0.26
CA THR A 452 -11.76 -0.22 -0.63
C THR A 452 -12.79 0.90 -0.42
N GLU A 453 -12.95 1.36 0.82
CA GLU A 453 -13.88 2.43 1.26
C GLU A 453 -13.47 3.83 0.78
N LYS A 454 -12.20 4.00 0.39
CA LYS A 454 -11.68 5.21 -0.25
C LYS A 454 -11.85 5.15 -1.77
N LEU A 455 -11.80 3.94 -2.35
CA LEU A 455 -11.93 3.71 -3.80
C LEU A 455 -13.39 3.71 -4.29
N PHE A 456 -14.28 3.05 -3.56
CA PHE A 456 -15.69 2.84 -3.93
C PHE A 456 -16.62 3.40 -2.85
N ILE A 457 -17.80 3.86 -3.25
CA ILE A 457 -18.80 4.43 -2.35
C ILE A 457 -19.66 3.33 -1.71
N CYS A 458 -20.28 2.50 -2.53
CA CYS A 458 -20.95 1.28 -2.10
C CYS A 458 -19.91 0.17 -1.85
N PRO A 459 -20.10 -0.64 -0.80
CA PRO A 459 -19.09 -1.60 -0.35
C PRO A 459 -18.85 -2.77 -1.33
N TRP A 460 -19.84 -3.12 -2.16
CA TRP A 460 -19.79 -4.22 -3.15
C TRP A 460 -20.52 -3.86 -4.45
N TYR A 461 -20.58 -4.82 -5.39
CA TYR A 461 -21.12 -4.71 -6.74
C TYR A 461 -22.57 -5.24 -6.86
N CYS A 462 -23.20 -4.97 -7.99
CA CYS A 462 -24.47 -5.59 -8.41
C CYS A 462 -24.18 -6.71 -9.41
N GLY A 463 -24.78 -7.89 -9.22
CA GLY A 463 -24.50 -9.09 -10.02
C GLY A 463 -24.87 -8.97 -11.50
N PHE A 464 -26.03 -8.40 -11.84
CA PHE A 464 -26.54 -8.39 -13.22
C PHE A 464 -25.91 -7.30 -14.11
N LEU A 465 -25.59 -6.14 -13.54
CA LEU A 465 -25.01 -4.99 -14.25
C LEU A 465 -23.62 -4.66 -13.70
N VAL A 466 -22.71 -5.63 -13.74
CA VAL A 466 -21.41 -5.55 -13.03
C VAL A 466 -20.52 -4.40 -13.54
N ASP A 467 -20.43 -4.19 -14.85
CA ASP A 467 -19.63 -3.13 -15.48
C ASP A 467 -20.23 -1.73 -15.25
N GLN A 468 -21.54 -1.55 -15.44
CA GLN A 468 -22.20 -0.28 -15.11
C GLN A 468 -22.05 0.02 -13.62
N CYS A 469 -22.26 -0.97 -12.75
CA CYS A 469 -22.19 -0.80 -11.31
C CYS A 469 -20.78 -0.45 -10.84
N ILE A 470 -19.74 -1.13 -11.32
CA ILE A 470 -18.37 -0.88 -10.87
C ILE A 470 -17.86 0.48 -11.37
N THR A 471 -18.17 0.85 -12.61
CA THR A 471 -17.73 2.14 -13.19
C THR A 471 -18.38 3.32 -12.50
N MET A 472 -19.69 3.30 -12.25
CA MET A 472 -20.40 4.39 -11.58
C MET A 472 -20.22 4.43 -10.05
N ASN A 473 -19.85 3.31 -9.43
CA ASN A 473 -19.55 3.25 -7.99
C ASN A 473 -18.13 3.76 -7.63
N ARG A 474 -17.29 4.04 -8.64
CA ARG A 474 -15.93 4.54 -8.42
C ARG A 474 -15.97 5.98 -7.94
N ARG A 475 -15.40 6.28 -6.75
CA ARG A 475 -15.46 7.62 -6.16
C ARG A 475 -14.75 8.68 -7.02
N ILE A 476 -15.43 9.81 -7.25
CA ILE A 476 -14.96 10.91 -8.09
C ILE A 476 -13.94 11.85 -7.41
N ILE A 477 -14.05 12.13 -6.09
CA ILE A 477 -13.20 13.08 -5.36
C ILE A 477 -12.55 12.42 -4.13
N ASP A 478 -11.22 12.55 -4.00
CA ASP A 478 -10.52 12.25 -2.75
C ASP A 478 -10.73 13.40 -1.77
N LEU A 479 -11.62 13.20 -0.79
CA LEU A 479 -11.95 14.10 0.33
C LEU A 479 -10.75 14.66 1.13
N ASN A 480 -9.52 14.22 0.83
CA ASN A 480 -8.31 14.69 1.49
C ASN A 480 -7.78 16.01 0.92
N GLU A 481 -7.98 16.32 -0.37
CA GLU A 481 -7.40 17.55 -0.96
C GLU A 481 -8.09 18.82 -0.43
N GLU A 482 -9.43 18.90 -0.37
CA GLU A 482 -10.12 20.09 0.15
C GLU A 482 -9.88 20.36 1.65
N CYS A 483 -9.52 19.33 2.43
CA CYS A 483 -9.23 19.48 3.85
C CYS A 483 -7.76 19.87 4.12
N LEU A 484 -6.84 19.49 3.22
CA LEU A 484 -5.42 19.82 3.31
C LEU A 484 -5.10 21.18 2.69
N THR A 485 -5.69 21.53 1.54
CA THR A 485 -5.47 22.84 0.89
C THR A 485 -5.89 24.01 1.79
N ARG A 486 -6.95 23.83 2.58
CA ARG A 486 -7.39 24.85 3.53
C ARG A 486 -6.50 25.00 4.78
N LYS A 487 -5.60 24.05 5.04
CA LYS A 487 -4.60 24.14 6.12
C LYS A 487 -3.26 24.72 5.64
N ASP A 488 -2.89 24.49 4.38
CA ASP A 488 -1.60 24.95 3.85
C ASP A 488 -1.62 26.41 3.36
N GLU A 489 -2.78 26.98 3.04
CA GLU A 489 -2.91 28.41 2.66
C GLU A 489 -2.79 29.40 3.83
N LEU A 490 -2.59 28.91 5.06
CA LEU A 490 -2.44 29.75 6.26
C LEU A 490 -1.04 29.60 6.89
N SER A 491 0.02 29.68 6.08
CA SER A 491 1.36 29.97 6.60
C SER A 491 2.22 30.68 5.55
N PRO A 492 2.68 31.92 5.78
CA PRO A 492 3.54 32.63 4.84
C PRO A 492 4.99 32.13 4.97
N VAL A 493 5.59 31.77 3.83
CA VAL A 493 7.00 31.36 3.73
C VAL A 493 7.90 32.59 3.63
N THR A 494 8.74 32.82 4.64
CA THR A 494 9.84 33.80 4.62
C THR A 494 11.21 33.10 4.46
N ALA A 495 12.02 33.65 3.54
CA ALA A 495 13.49 33.70 3.42
C ALA A 495 14.41 32.48 3.77
N THR A 496 15.43 32.28 2.93
CA THR A 496 16.42 31.19 2.95
C THR A 496 17.57 31.41 3.94
N ASP A 497 17.55 30.73 5.09
CA ASP A 497 18.61 30.74 6.13
C ASP A 497 19.80 29.77 5.89
N ILE A 498 19.77 28.92 4.86
CA ILE A 498 20.66 27.75 4.74
C ILE A 498 21.92 28.08 3.89
N LEU A 499 23.13 27.83 4.40
CA LEU A 499 24.40 28.03 3.65
C LEU A 499 24.79 26.79 2.84
N GLU A 500 25.49 26.97 1.72
CA GLU A 500 26.03 25.87 0.91
C GLU A 500 27.09 25.02 1.67
N SER A 501 27.80 25.62 2.63
CA SER A 501 28.73 24.90 3.50
C SER A 501 28.03 23.88 4.40
N ASP A 502 26.78 24.13 4.79
CA ASP A 502 26.00 23.24 5.67
C ASP A 502 25.53 21.98 4.93
N LYS A 503 25.65 21.95 3.59
CA LYS A 503 25.35 20.81 2.73
C LYS A 503 26.54 19.86 2.55
N ILE A 504 27.74 20.27 2.99
CA ILE A 504 28.94 19.43 2.88
C ILE A 504 28.86 18.33 3.95
N PRO A 505 29.01 17.05 3.56
CA PRO A 505 29.06 15.94 4.50
C PRO A 505 30.17 16.10 5.53
N GLN A 506 29.83 15.95 6.82
CA GLN A 506 30.80 15.87 7.91
C GLN A 506 30.90 14.43 8.39
N LEU A 507 32.04 13.79 8.14
CA LEU A 507 32.38 12.46 8.65
C LEU A 507 33.10 12.59 10.00
N ILE A 508 32.44 12.14 11.06
CA ILE A 508 33.00 12.08 12.40
C ILE A 508 33.21 10.63 12.77
N VAL A 509 34.47 10.22 12.89
CA VAL A 509 34.83 8.87 13.33
C VAL A 509 34.78 8.81 14.85
N CYS A 510 34.09 7.82 15.39
CA CYS A 510 33.94 7.56 16.82
C CYS A 510 34.43 6.14 17.12
N ALA A 511 35.63 6.04 17.69
CA ALA A 511 36.19 4.76 18.12
C ALA A 511 36.07 4.63 19.64
N THR A 512 35.68 3.45 20.12
CA THR A 512 35.73 3.14 21.56
C THR A 512 36.89 2.20 21.84
N MET A 513 37.72 2.55 22.82
CA MET A 513 38.91 1.81 23.22
C MET A 513 38.92 1.58 24.74
N TRP A 514 39.51 0.47 25.17
CA TRP A 514 39.75 0.13 26.57
C TRP A 514 41.12 -0.53 26.79
N HIS A 515 41.23 -1.84 26.51
CA HIS A 515 42.42 -2.66 26.78
C HIS A 515 42.99 -3.28 25.50
N GLU A 516 43.01 -2.51 24.41
CA GLU A 516 43.54 -2.97 23.14
C GLU A 516 45.06 -3.13 23.21
N THR A 517 45.57 -4.13 22.50
CA THR A 517 47.00 -4.34 22.33
C THR A 517 47.60 -3.31 21.36
N GLN A 518 48.93 -3.23 21.32
CA GLN A 518 49.61 -2.37 20.35
C GLN A 518 49.27 -2.77 18.91
N GLU A 519 49.13 -4.06 18.62
CA GLU A 519 48.81 -4.58 17.29
C GLU A 519 47.40 -4.19 16.85
N GLU A 520 46.40 -4.36 17.72
CA GLU A 520 45.01 -3.94 17.47
C GLU A 520 44.92 -2.42 17.22
N MET A 521 45.53 -1.61 18.10
CA MET A 521 45.57 -0.16 17.93
C MET A 521 46.26 0.26 16.62
N MET A 522 47.26 -0.49 16.15
CA MET A 522 47.96 -0.19 14.90
C MET A 522 47.06 -0.41 13.67
N GLU A 523 46.21 -1.43 13.65
CA GLU A 523 45.23 -1.63 12.56
C GLU A 523 44.25 -0.47 12.45
N PHE A 524 43.71 -0.03 13.60
CA PHE A 524 42.85 1.15 13.65
C PHE A 524 43.60 2.42 13.19
N LEU A 525 44.78 2.70 13.75
CA LEU A 525 45.54 3.92 13.43
C LEU A 525 45.95 3.97 11.94
N LYS A 526 46.36 2.84 11.36
CA LYS A 526 46.64 2.75 9.92
C LYS A 526 45.43 3.16 9.09
N SER A 527 44.25 2.69 9.45
CA SER A 527 43.00 3.04 8.76
C SER A 527 42.69 4.53 8.84
N ILE A 528 42.87 5.15 10.02
CA ILE A 528 42.69 6.60 10.20
C ILE A 528 43.69 7.42 9.38
N VAL A 529 44.96 7.00 9.35
CA VAL A 529 46.00 7.71 8.58
C VAL A 529 45.74 7.62 7.07
N ARG A 530 45.31 6.46 6.56
CA ARG A 530 44.88 6.31 5.14
C ARG A 530 43.69 7.23 4.82
N LEU A 531 42.76 7.39 5.77
CA LEU A 531 41.59 8.26 5.61
C LEU A 531 41.98 9.75 5.63
N ASP A 532 42.97 10.14 6.44
CA ASP A 532 43.56 11.48 6.46
C ASP A 532 44.27 11.81 5.13
N GLU A 533 45.00 10.86 4.56
CA GLU A 533 45.65 11.00 3.25
C GLU A 533 44.61 11.24 2.13
N ASP A 534 43.58 10.39 2.06
CA ASP A 534 42.51 10.51 1.06
C ASP A 534 41.78 11.86 1.19
N GLN A 535 41.46 12.28 2.42
CA GLN A 535 40.80 13.56 2.66
C GLN A 535 41.68 14.75 2.28
N CYS A 536 43.00 14.66 2.54
CA CYS A 536 43.97 15.68 2.13
C CYS A 536 43.98 15.83 0.61
N ALA A 537 44.03 14.72 -0.14
CA ALA A 537 44.00 14.72 -1.59
C ALA A 537 42.74 15.42 -2.13
N ARG A 538 41.56 15.10 -1.59
CA ARG A 538 40.29 15.74 -1.97
C ARG A 538 40.25 17.22 -1.63
N ARG A 539 40.81 17.62 -0.49
CA ARG A 539 40.92 19.04 -0.10
C ARG A 539 41.82 19.81 -1.06
N MET A 540 42.94 19.21 -1.49
CA MET A 540 43.83 19.82 -2.48
C MET A 540 43.16 19.95 -3.84
N ALA A 541 42.41 18.94 -4.29
CA ALA A 541 41.64 18.98 -5.53
C ALA A 541 40.57 20.09 -5.50
N LYS A 542 39.81 20.22 -4.40
CA LYS A 542 38.84 21.30 -4.21
C LYS A 542 39.48 22.70 -4.32
N LEU A 543 40.63 22.89 -3.69
CA LEU A 543 41.30 24.20 -3.64
C LEU A 543 41.97 24.58 -4.96
N HIS A 544 42.65 23.64 -5.62
CA HIS A 544 43.54 23.95 -6.75
C HIS A 544 43.01 23.52 -8.11
N ILE A 545 42.13 22.52 -8.19
CA ILE A 545 41.62 21.96 -9.46
C ILE A 545 40.21 22.48 -9.74
N ASN A 546 39.30 22.39 -8.76
CA ASN A 546 37.87 22.66 -8.99
C ASN A 546 37.45 24.12 -8.75
N GLY A 547 38.42 25.04 -8.68
CA GLY A 547 38.15 26.46 -8.47
C GLY A 547 37.40 26.79 -7.17
N GLY A 548 37.64 26.00 -6.11
CA GLY A 548 37.01 26.17 -4.79
C GLY A 548 35.64 25.51 -4.63
N LYS A 549 35.05 24.94 -5.68
CA LYS A 549 33.80 24.18 -5.60
C LYS A 549 34.06 22.78 -5.07
N SER A 550 33.21 22.32 -4.14
CA SER A 550 33.25 20.95 -3.63
C SER A 550 32.71 19.98 -4.67
N ASP A 551 33.47 18.93 -4.95
CA ASP A 551 32.96 17.77 -5.70
C ASP A 551 31.92 17.02 -4.88
N ASN A 552 31.09 16.23 -5.56
CA ASN A 552 30.09 15.37 -4.92
C ASN A 552 30.72 14.38 -3.93
N GLU A 553 32.00 14.02 -4.12
CA GLU A 553 32.74 13.11 -3.26
C GLU A 553 33.43 13.81 -2.08
N TYR A 554 33.46 15.15 -2.03
CA TYR A 554 34.14 15.86 -0.94
C TYR A 554 33.40 15.69 0.40
N TYR A 555 34.15 15.43 1.48
CA TYR A 555 33.67 15.43 2.86
C TYR A 555 34.69 16.06 3.81
N GLU A 556 34.19 16.56 4.94
CA GLU A 556 35.02 16.98 6.07
C GLU A 556 35.23 15.82 7.04
N PHE A 557 36.40 15.73 7.65
CA PHE A 557 36.83 14.56 8.42
C PHE A 557 37.39 14.95 9.78
N GLU A 558 36.91 14.28 10.82
CA GLU A 558 37.39 14.40 12.19
C GLU A 558 37.38 13.03 12.88
N THR A 559 38.41 12.72 13.66
CA THR A 559 38.51 11.46 14.42
C THR A 559 38.39 11.73 15.92
N ASN A 560 37.52 10.98 16.59
CA ASN A 560 37.29 11.02 18.04
C ASN A 560 37.44 9.60 18.61
N ILE A 561 38.38 9.42 19.53
CA ILE A 561 38.68 8.17 20.22
C ILE A 561 38.23 8.32 21.67
N PHE A 562 37.39 7.41 22.16
CA PHE A 562 36.86 7.40 23.52
C PHE A 562 37.53 6.28 24.30
N PHE A 563 38.49 6.67 25.13
CA PHE A 563 39.30 5.74 25.93
C PHE A 563 38.66 5.55 27.30
N ASP A 564 38.11 4.35 27.54
CA ASP A 564 37.58 3.94 28.84
C ASP A 564 38.71 3.64 29.83
N ASP A 565 38.53 4.01 31.09
CA ASP A 565 39.49 3.76 32.18
C ASP A 565 40.94 4.24 31.89
N ALA A 566 41.04 5.50 31.45
CA ALA A 566 42.29 6.08 30.95
C ALA A 566 43.31 6.47 32.05
N PHE A 567 42.92 6.40 33.33
CA PHE A 567 43.71 6.88 34.46
C PHE A 567 43.93 5.78 35.48
N VAL A 568 45.13 5.69 36.04
CA VAL A 568 45.44 4.77 37.15
C VAL A 568 45.06 5.46 38.45
N LEU A 569 44.06 4.92 39.13
CA LEU A 569 43.48 5.48 40.35
C LEU A 569 43.99 4.79 41.63
N ASP A 570 44.92 3.84 41.51
CA ASP A 570 45.51 3.15 42.67
C ASP A 570 46.26 4.12 43.58
N GLU A 571 45.90 4.13 44.87
CA GLU A 571 46.47 5.00 45.91
C GLU A 571 48.00 4.85 46.06
N LYS A 572 48.57 3.71 45.62
CA LYS A 572 50.02 3.43 45.68
C LYS A 572 50.82 4.07 44.55
N LEU A 573 50.18 4.37 43.42
CA LEU A 573 50.81 4.89 42.20
C LEU A 573 50.40 6.33 41.90
N CYS A 574 49.35 6.83 42.56
CA CYS A 574 48.82 8.17 42.38
C CYS A 574 49.46 9.15 43.39
N GLU A 575 50.54 9.84 42.99
CA GLU A 575 51.18 10.87 43.82
C GLU A 575 50.28 12.11 44.03
N ASN A 576 49.34 12.37 43.11
CA ASN A 576 48.40 13.50 43.20
C ASN A 576 46.99 13.14 42.66
N PRO A 577 45.94 13.11 43.50
CA PRO A 577 44.58 12.77 43.09
C PRO A 577 43.99 13.69 42.02
N ARG A 578 44.47 14.94 41.92
CA ARG A 578 44.01 15.89 40.89
C ARG A 578 44.58 15.60 39.51
N ASN A 579 45.72 14.90 39.41
CA ASN A 579 46.36 14.58 38.14
C ASN A 579 46.84 13.13 38.15
N PRO A 580 45.90 12.16 38.11
CA PRO A 580 46.25 10.75 38.15
C PRO A 580 47.08 10.38 36.90
N PRO A 581 48.08 9.49 37.05
CA PRO A 581 48.89 9.06 35.92
C PRO A 581 48.04 8.34 34.86
N LEU A 582 48.43 8.50 33.60
CA LEU A 582 47.79 7.82 32.48
C LEU A 582 48.07 6.32 32.54
N ASN A 583 47.06 5.55 32.15
CA ASN A 583 47.18 4.11 31.95
C ASN A 583 48.21 3.79 30.85
N GLU A 584 48.88 2.64 30.95
CA GLU A 584 49.89 2.18 29.99
C GLU A 584 49.33 2.10 28.57
N TYR A 585 48.07 1.69 28.39
CA TYR A 585 47.44 1.62 27.07
C TYR A 585 47.33 2.99 26.37
N VAL A 586 47.07 4.07 27.13
CA VAL A 586 47.06 5.43 26.59
C VAL A 586 48.48 5.86 26.19
N LYS A 587 49.50 5.47 26.95
CA LYS A 587 50.90 5.72 26.57
C LYS A 587 51.27 4.97 25.30
N THR A 588 50.82 3.72 25.16
CA THR A 588 50.99 2.91 23.95
C THR A 588 50.33 3.57 22.74
N LEU A 589 49.10 4.08 22.88
CA LEU A 589 48.43 4.84 21.81
C LEU A 589 49.28 6.01 21.33
N ILE A 590 49.83 6.82 22.26
CA ILE A 590 50.67 7.97 21.94
C ILE A 590 51.89 7.57 21.10
N ILE A 591 52.55 6.46 21.45
CA ILE A 591 53.75 5.96 20.77
C ILE A 591 53.39 5.33 19.41
N SER A 592 52.25 4.64 19.31
CA SER A 592 51.84 3.95 18.10
C SER A 592 51.43 4.87 16.95
N ILE A 593 51.00 6.11 17.22
CA ILE A 593 50.60 7.08 16.19
C ILE A 593 51.74 7.36 15.20
N GLU A 594 52.96 7.61 15.70
CA GLU A 594 54.12 7.88 14.83
C GLU A 594 54.51 6.64 14.00
N LYS A 595 54.41 5.44 14.60
CA LYS A 595 54.65 4.17 13.90
C LYS A 595 53.62 3.94 12.79
N ALA A 596 52.34 4.18 13.03
CA ALA A 596 51.29 4.03 12.03
C ALA A 596 51.49 4.98 10.85
N CYS A 597 51.91 6.23 11.09
CA CYS A 597 52.24 7.16 10.01
C CYS A 597 53.45 6.69 9.18
N PHE A 598 54.47 6.12 9.82
CA PHE A 598 55.61 5.54 9.11
C PHE A 598 55.20 4.38 8.20
N GLU A 599 54.33 3.48 8.67
CA GLU A 599 53.87 2.33 7.87
C GLU A 599 53.01 2.73 6.67
N VAL A 600 52.17 3.76 6.80
CA VAL A 600 51.29 4.21 5.70
C VAL A 600 52.04 5.07 4.68
N TYR A 601 52.78 6.08 5.12
CA TYR A 601 53.48 6.99 4.21
C TYR A 601 54.84 6.48 3.73
N GLY A 602 55.41 5.47 4.39
CA GLY A 602 56.77 4.97 4.12
C GLY A 602 57.89 5.94 4.47
N VAL A 603 57.59 7.05 5.16
CA VAL A 603 58.53 8.11 5.54
C VAL A 603 58.41 8.42 7.02
N ASN A 604 59.54 8.64 7.68
CA ASN A 604 59.57 8.96 9.11
C ASN A 604 59.11 10.41 9.34
N MET A 605 57.82 10.57 9.68
CA MET A 605 57.19 11.86 9.95
C MET A 605 57.04 12.08 11.45
N LYS A 606 57.61 13.17 11.97
CA LYS A 606 57.40 13.57 13.37
C LYS A 606 56.11 14.36 13.52
N ILE A 607 55.21 13.90 14.39
CA ILE A 607 53.95 14.59 14.68
C ILE A 607 54.16 15.53 15.86
N LYS A 608 53.50 16.70 15.83
CA LYS A 608 53.55 17.64 16.95
C LYS A 608 52.90 17.02 18.20
N PRO A 609 53.43 17.26 19.41
CA PRO A 609 52.82 16.77 20.63
C PRO A 609 51.37 17.26 20.78
N PRO A 610 50.48 16.46 21.38
CA PRO A 610 49.06 16.80 21.48
C PRO A 610 48.84 18.01 22.40
N VAL A 611 47.82 18.81 22.05
CA VAL A 611 47.29 19.81 22.98
C VAL A 611 46.49 19.07 24.06
N LYS A 612 46.91 19.25 25.32
CA LYS A 612 46.26 18.65 26.48
C LYS A 612 45.21 19.63 27.02
N THR A 613 43.99 19.15 27.24
CA THR A 613 42.90 19.95 27.81
C THR A 613 42.21 19.17 28.92
N GLU A 614 42.05 19.78 30.09
CA GLU A 614 41.24 19.20 31.17
C GLU A 614 39.75 19.32 30.82
N THR A 615 38.97 18.28 31.10
CA THR A 615 37.55 18.24 30.76
C THR A 615 36.73 17.70 31.94
N PRO A 616 35.41 17.99 32.02
CA PRO A 616 34.58 17.52 33.14
C PRO A 616 34.58 16.00 33.34
N TYR A 617 34.76 15.22 32.27
CA TYR A 617 34.80 13.75 32.31
C TYR A 617 36.21 13.16 32.48
N GLY A 618 37.26 13.99 32.54
CA GLY A 618 38.66 13.54 32.60
C GLY A 618 39.60 14.46 31.83
N GLY A 619 40.14 13.99 30.72
CA GLY A 619 41.09 14.74 29.89
C GLY A 619 40.84 14.59 28.41
N ARG A 620 41.44 15.45 27.60
CA ARG A 620 41.39 15.38 26.14
C ARG A 620 42.77 15.68 25.54
N LEU A 621 43.17 14.87 24.58
CA LEU A 621 44.39 15.02 23.79
C LEU A 621 44.00 15.33 22.34
N VAL A 622 44.53 16.41 21.77
CA VAL A 622 44.22 16.81 20.39
C VAL A 622 45.49 16.84 19.55
N TRP A 623 45.53 16.01 18.52
CA TRP A 623 46.57 15.99 17.49
C TRP A 623 46.05 16.60 16.18
N THR A 624 46.98 17.16 15.40
CA THR A 624 46.75 17.47 14.00
C THR A 624 47.58 16.51 13.17
N LEU A 625 46.90 15.67 12.38
CA LEU A 625 47.54 14.68 11.52
C LEU A 625 48.20 15.34 10.30
N PRO A 626 49.10 14.64 9.57
CA PRO A 626 49.82 15.20 8.42
C PRO A 626 48.91 15.84 7.35
N GLY A 627 47.75 15.24 7.06
CA GLY A 627 46.71 15.76 6.16
C GLY A 627 45.89 16.94 6.72
N ARG A 628 46.30 17.48 7.87
CA ARG A 628 45.65 18.56 8.62
C ARG A 628 44.23 18.22 9.10
N SER A 629 43.86 16.95 9.18
CA SER A 629 42.67 16.55 9.94
C SER A 629 42.99 16.54 11.45
N LYS A 630 41.94 16.61 12.27
CA LYS A 630 42.06 16.56 13.72
C LYS A 630 41.78 15.15 14.22
N MET A 631 42.62 14.67 15.11
CA MET A 631 42.41 13.45 15.88
C MET A 631 42.37 13.80 17.35
N ILE A 632 41.29 13.38 18.02
CA ILE A 632 40.97 13.77 19.38
C ILE A 632 40.81 12.50 20.20
N ALA A 633 41.61 12.32 21.26
CA ALA A 633 41.37 11.27 22.25
C ALA A 633 40.73 11.86 23.50
N HIS A 634 39.55 11.36 23.83
CA HIS A 634 38.79 11.63 25.03
C HIS A 634 39.16 10.59 26.10
N LEU A 635 39.83 11.03 27.14
CA LEU A 635 40.30 10.20 28.25
C LEU A 635 39.26 10.23 29.36
N LYS A 636 38.53 9.12 29.53
CA LYS A 636 37.46 9.01 30.52
C LYS A 636 38.04 8.61 31.88
N ASN A 637 37.66 9.35 32.92
CA ASN A 637 37.93 8.98 34.29
C ASN A 637 36.75 8.16 34.84
N LYS A 638 37.02 6.93 35.27
CA LYS A 638 36.03 5.96 35.78
C LYS A 638 35.24 6.46 36.99
N ASP A 639 35.81 7.35 37.80
CA ASP A 639 35.13 7.93 38.96
C ASP A 639 34.16 9.06 38.58
N LYS A 640 34.38 9.70 37.42
CA LYS A 640 33.59 10.86 36.98
C LYS A 640 32.46 10.47 36.02
N ILE A 641 32.68 9.48 35.16
CA ILE A 641 31.72 9.07 34.13
C ILE A 641 31.58 7.55 34.07
N ARG A 642 30.39 7.07 33.71
CA ARG A 642 30.11 5.64 33.54
C ARG A 642 31.03 5.02 32.48
N HIS A 643 31.62 3.89 32.83
CA HIS A 643 32.45 3.06 31.95
C HIS A 643 31.57 2.08 31.15
N LYS A 644 32.15 1.45 30.12
CA LYS A 644 31.55 0.54 29.11
C LYS A 644 31.21 1.22 27.78
N LYS A 645 31.27 0.42 26.71
CA LYS A 645 31.04 0.78 25.30
C LYS A 645 29.78 1.62 25.09
N ARG A 646 28.61 1.16 25.57
CA ARG A 646 27.34 1.91 25.48
C ARG A 646 27.43 3.33 26.06
N TRP A 647 28.05 3.50 27.23
CA TRP A 647 28.15 4.83 27.88
C TRP A 647 29.16 5.73 27.17
N SER A 648 30.19 5.16 26.55
CA SER A 648 31.06 5.87 25.61
C SER A 648 30.29 6.32 24.36
N GLN A 649 29.38 5.50 23.84
CA GLN A 649 28.49 5.88 22.74
C GLN A 649 27.55 7.03 23.09
N VAL A 650 26.88 6.93 24.23
CA VAL A 650 26.02 8.01 24.75
C VAL A 650 26.83 9.30 24.91
N MET A 651 28.03 9.24 25.48
CA MET A 651 28.89 10.41 25.69
C MET A 651 29.19 11.15 24.38
N TYR A 652 29.59 10.43 23.31
CA TYR A 652 29.89 11.10 22.05
C TYR A 652 28.65 11.62 21.35
N MET A 653 27.50 10.94 21.49
CA MET A 653 26.24 11.43 20.92
C MET A 653 25.83 12.75 21.57
N TYR A 654 25.89 12.87 22.90
CA TYR A 654 25.61 14.13 23.59
C TYR A 654 26.64 15.22 23.26
N TYR A 655 27.93 14.87 23.18
CA TYR A 655 28.98 15.83 22.86
C TYR A 655 28.89 16.36 21.42
N LEU A 656 28.72 15.48 20.44
CA LEU A 656 28.75 15.81 19.03
C LEU A 656 27.39 16.34 18.53
N LEU A 657 26.28 15.76 18.96
CA LEU A 657 24.95 16.13 18.46
C LEU A 657 24.26 17.16 19.37
N GLY A 658 24.34 16.96 20.70
CA GLY A 658 23.80 17.91 21.67
C GLY A 658 24.62 19.20 21.72
N PHE A 659 25.84 19.12 22.25
CA PHE A 659 26.67 20.30 22.49
C PHE A 659 27.14 20.98 21.20
N ARG A 660 27.70 20.26 20.22
CA ARG A 660 28.25 20.91 19.01
C ARG A 660 27.22 21.38 17.97
N ILE A 661 26.02 20.79 17.93
CA ILE A 661 25.00 21.15 16.92
C ILE A 661 23.80 21.85 17.58
N MET A 662 23.19 21.26 18.62
CA MET A 662 21.98 21.84 19.23
C MET A 662 22.26 23.10 20.03
N GLU A 663 23.41 23.21 20.71
CA GLU A 663 23.76 24.40 21.50
C GLU A 663 24.38 25.54 20.68
N LEU A 664 24.46 25.44 19.35
CA LEU A 664 24.92 26.56 18.51
C LEU A 664 23.99 27.77 18.67
N GLU A 665 24.51 28.84 19.27
CA GLU A 665 23.82 30.11 19.45
C GLU A 665 23.69 30.87 18.12
N GLY A 666 22.55 31.55 17.90
CA GLY A 666 22.32 32.36 16.69
C GLY A 666 21.97 31.60 15.41
N VAL A 667 21.81 30.27 15.46
CA VAL A 667 21.43 29.44 14.30
C VAL A 667 19.95 29.00 14.38
N SER A 668 19.19 29.16 13.29
CA SER A 668 17.77 28.76 13.24
C SER A 668 17.60 27.23 13.31
N ALA A 669 16.48 26.76 13.87
CA ALA A 669 16.23 25.32 14.04
C ALA A 669 16.25 24.55 12.70
N ARG A 670 15.80 25.20 11.61
CA ARG A 670 15.84 24.63 10.26
C ARG A 670 17.27 24.41 9.77
N ARG A 671 18.16 25.36 10.00
CA ARG A 671 19.58 25.23 9.62
C ARG A 671 20.28 24.16 10.45
N LYS A 672 20.00 24.06 11.75
CA LYS A 672 20.50 22.98 12.61
C LYS A 672 20.08 21.58 12.12
N ALA A 673 18.84 21.44 11.64
CA ALA A 673 18.36 20.18 11.06
C ALA A 673 19.15 19.79 9.79
N VAL A 674 19.49 20.76 8.93
CA VAL A 674 20.32 20.51 7.73
C VAL A 674 21.74 20.08 8.10
N ILE A 675 22.36 20.73 9.10
CA ILE A 675 23.68 20.34 9.60
C ILE A 675 23.63 18.90 10.15
N ALA A 676 22.60 18.57 10.95
CA ALA A 676 22.41 17.23 11.49
C ALA A 676 22.19 16.17 10.40
N GLU A 677 21.48 16.51 9.34
CA GLU A 677 21.22 15.63 8.19
C GLU A 677 22.52 15.27 7.43
N ASN A 678 23.43 16.24 7.30
CA ASN A 678 24.71 16.07 6.61
C ASN A 678 25.86 15.66 7.55
N THR A 679 25.60 15.40 8.83
CA THR A 679 26.58 14.88 9.78
C THR A 679 26.47 13.36 9.86
N PHE A 680 27.57 12.65 9.66
CA PHE A 680 27.65 11.20 9.69
C PHE A 680 28.64 10.74 10.75
N LEU A 681 28.20 9.85 11.64
CA LEU A 681 29.01 9.27 12.72
C LEU A 681 29.42 7.86 12.33
N LEU A 682 30.72 7.61 12.11
CA LEU A 682 31.25 6.29 11.85
C LEU A 682 31.67 5.65 13.18
N ALA A 683 30.88 4.68 13.64
CA ALA A 683 31.20 3.89 14.82
C ALA A 683 32.22 2.79 14.45
N LEU A 684 33.32 2.74 15.22
CA LEU A 684 34.43 1.82 15.02
C LEU A 684 34.85 1.17 16.35
N ASP A 685 35.34 -0.07 16.25
CA ASP A 685 36.05 -0.74 17.33
C ASP A 685 37.58 -0.52 17.18
N GLY A 686 38.34 -0.79 18.25
CA GLY A 686 39.76 -0.47 18.34
C GLY A 686 40.70 -1.35 17.51
N ASP A 687 40.19 -2.40 16.88
CA ASP A 687 40.92 -3.46 16.16
C ASP A 687 40.57 -3.54 14.66
N ILE A 688 39.84 -2.56 14.13
CA ILE A 688 39.31 -2.60 12.77
C ILE A 688 40.29 -2.03 11.72
N ASP A 689 40.50 -2.78 10.64
CA ASP A 689 41.23 -2.34 9.43
C ASP A 689 40.28 -2.10 8.25
N PHE A 690 40.39 -0.95 7.60
CA PHE A 690 39.59 -0.62 6.43
C PHE A 690 40.29 0.34 5.46
N GLN A 691 39.76 0.42 4.24
CA GLN A 691 40.22 1.31 3.19
C GLN A 691 39.32 2.55 3.06
N PRO A 692 39.85 3.74 2.67
CA PRO A 692 39.04 4.95 2.48
C PRO A 692 37.86 4.75 1.50
N GLN A 693 38.03 3.91 0.49
CA GLN A 693 36.97 3.53 -0.46
C GLN A 693 35.78 2.86 0.22
N ALA A 694 36.00 2.05 1.26
CA ALA A 694 34.93 1.39 2.00
C ALA A 694 34.03 2.43 2.70
N VAL A 695 34.63 3.45 3.32
CA VAL A 695 33.91 4.56 3.96
C VAL A 695 33.19 5.41 2.92
N GLN A 696 33.82 5.69 1.77
CA GLN A 696 33.21 6.42 0.68
C GLN A 696 31.92 5.75 0.19
N LEU A 697 31.93 4.42 0.03
CA LEU A 697 30.74 3.66 -0.36
C LEU A 697 29.61 3.77 0.67
N LEU A 698 29.91 3.87 1.96
CA LEU A 698 28.89 4.11 2.99
C LEU A 698 28.33 5.53 2.89
N ILE A 699 29.19 6.54 2.72
CA ILE A 699 28.76 7.94 2.55
C ILE A 699 27.88 8.09 1.30
N ASP A 700 28.25 7.48 0.18
CA ASP A 700 27.48 7.56 -1.06
C ASP A 700 26.10 6.89 -0.93
N ARG A 701 26.01 5.81 -0.17
CA ARG A 701 24.71 5.20 0.18
C ARG A 701 23.87 6.13 1.05
N MET A 702 24.47 6.76 2.05
CA MET A 702 23.78 7.72 2.91
C MET A 702 23.36 8.99 2.16
N LYS A 703 24.10 9.42 1.14
CA LYS A 703 23.71 10.54 0.26
C LYS A 703 22.60 10.18 -0.72
N ALA A 704 22.53 8.92 -1.15
CA ALA A 704 21.56 8.48 -2.15
C ALA A 704 20.14 8.31 -1.59
N ILE A 705 19.99 8.11 -0.28
CA ILE A 705 18.71 7.78 0.36
C ILE A 705 18.50 8.66 1.60
N ASP A 706 17.62 9.65 1.50
CA ASP A 706 17.29 10.58 2.60
C ASP A 706 16.57 9.91 3.78
N GLU A 707 16.01 8.70 3.62
CA GLU A 707 15.36 7.97 4.73
C GLU A 707 16.33 7.01 5.46
N LEU A 708 17.60 6.97 5.06
CA LEU A 708 18.59 6.03 5.59
C LEU A 708 19.20 6.56 6.90
N GLY A 709 18.82 5.96 8.01
CA GLY A 709 19.33 6.32 9.33
C GLY A 709 20.69 5.71 9.66
N ALA A 710 21.00 4.53 9.10
CA ALA A 710 22.30 3.88 9.27
C ALA A 710 22.66 2.98 8.09
N ALA A 711 23.96 2.88 7.80
CA ALA A 711 24.53 1.97 6.81
C ALA A 711 25.69 1.18 7.44
N CYS A 712 25.69 -0.14 7.26
CA CYS A 712 26.78 -1.00 7.73
C CYS A 712 27.58 -1.59 6.58
N GLY A 713 28.89 -1.76 6.77
CA GLY A 713 29.75 -2.51 5.85
C GLY A 713 29.77 -4.00 6.16
N ARG A 714 30.39 -4.77 5.27
CA ARG A 714 30.74 -6.17 5.45
C ARG A 714 32.01 -6.27 6.28
N ILE A 715 31.96 -7.13 7.30
CA ILE A 715 33.10 -7.41 8.18
C ILE A 715 33.64 -8.79 7.85
N HIS A 716 34.96 -8.88 7.76
CA HIS A 716 35.71 -10.11 7.56
C HIS A 716 36.57 -10.39 8.79
N PRO A 717 36.31 -11.48 9.52
CA PRO A 717 37.22 -11.91 10.58
C PRO A 717 38.53 -12.42 9.98
N VAL A 718 39.65 -11.97 10.54
CA VAL A 718 41.01 -12.33 10.13
C VAL A 718 41.75 -12.90 11.34
N GLY A 719 42.53 -13.95 11.12
CA GLY A 719 43.34 -14.59 12.15
C GLY A 719 43.73 -16.01 11.76
N ARG A 720 44.35 -16.77 12.69
CA ARG A 720 44.77 -18.15 12.45
C ARG A 720 44.13 -19.12 13.45
N GLY A 721 43.90 -20.34 12.98
CA GLY A 721 43.43 -21.45 13.81
C GLY A 721 41.94 -21.80 13.67
N PRO A 722 41.51 -22.91 14.30
CA PRO A 722 40.15 -23.45 14.14
C PRO A 722 39.07 -22.55 14.73
N MET A 723 39.38 -21.75 15.75
CA MET A 723 38.45 -20.78 16.33
C MET A 723 38.08 -19.70 15.30
N VAL A 724 39.07 -19.19 14.56
CA VAL A 724 38.84 -18.20 13.51
C VAL A 724 38.00 -18.79 12.39
N TRP A 725 38.19 -20.06 12.03
CA TRP A 725 37.33 -20.72 11.02
C TRP A 725 35.87 -20.79 11.46
N TYR A 726 35.63 -21.08 12.73
CA TYR A 726 34.29 -21.05 13.32
C TYR A 726 33.69 -19.63 13.27
N GLN A 727 34.46 -18.61 13.65
CA GLN A 727 34.02 -17.22 13.57
C GLN A 727 33.76 -16.76 12.12
N ILE A 728 34.59 -17.15 11.16
CA ILE A 728 34.34 -16.91 9.72
C ILE A 728 33.00 -17.54 9.31
N PHE A 729 32.72 -18.76 9.76
CA PHE A 729 31.46 -19.43 9.46
C PHE A 729 30.25 -18.72 10.09
N GLU A 730 30.35 -18.31 11.36
CA GLU A 730 29.28 -17.55 12.04
C GLU A 730 29.04 -16.18 11.37
N TYR A 731 30.10 -15.45 11.03
CA TYR A 731 29.98 -14.19 10.30
C TYR A 731 29.43 -14.42 8.88
N ALA A 732 29.77 -15.52 8.21
CA ALA A 732 29.21 -15.82 6.90
C ALA A 732 27.69 -16.04 6.95
N ILE A 733 27.18 -16.79 7.94
CA ILE A 733 25.74 -17.02 8.10
C ILE A 733 25.03 -15.76 8.60
N GLY A 734 25.51 -15.18 9.70
CA GLY A 734 24.85 -14.06 10.36
C GLY A 734 25.06 -12.72 9.67
N HIS A 735 26.30 -12.40 9.29
CA HIS A 735 26.67 -11.10 8.72
C HIS A 735 26.62 -11.05 7.19
N TRP A 736 26.89 -12.14 6.48
CA TRP A 736 26.90 -12.10 5.02
C TRP A 736 25.57 -12.57 4.42
N LEU A 737 25.02 -13.70 4.87
CA LEU A 737 23.80 -14.27 4.31
C LEU A 737 22.53 -13.65 4.91
N GLN A 738 22.40 -13.64 6.23
CA GLN A 738 21.20 -13.13 6.90
C GLN A 738 21.04 -11.61 6.67
N LYS A 739 22.11 -10.81 6.82
CA LYS A 739 22.02 -9.35 6.55
C LYS A 739 21.75 -9.02 5.10
N ALA A 740 22.33 -9.76 4.15
CA ALA A 740 21.99 -9.57 2.74
C ALA A 740 20.52 -9.93 2.47
N THR A 741 19.99 -10.98 3.09
CA THR A 741 18.58 -11.37 2.98
C THR A 741 17.65 -10.32 3.58
N GLU A 742 17.96 -9.84 4.79
CA GLU A 742 17.23 -8.74 5.46
C GLU A 742 17.23 -7.47 4.58
N HIS A 743 18.38 -7.14 3.99
CA HIS A 743 18.51 -6.00 3.09
C HIS A 743 17.65 -6.16 1.82
N VAL A 744 17.59 -7.35 1.21
CA VAL A 744 16.71 -7.64 0.06
C VAL A 744 15.22 -7.56 0.43
N ILE A 745 14.84 -7.99 1.64
CA ILE A 745 13.47 -7.91 2.15
C ILE A 745 13.07 -6.44 2.43
N GLY A 746 14.03 -5.56 2.66
CA GLY A 746 13.87 -4.11 2.59
C GLY A 746 14.52 -3.33 3.73
N CYS A 747 14.98 -4.01 4.80
CA CYS A 747 15.65 -3.35 5.92
C CYS A 747 16.44 -4.34 6.78
N VAL A 748 17.63 -3.92 7.20
CA VAL A 748 18.50 -4.67 8.13
C VAL A 748 18.07 -4.41 9.57
N LEU A 749 18.02 -5.46 10.40
CA LEU A 749 17.53 -5.34 11.79
C LEU A 749 18.59 -4.86 12.79
N CYS A 750 19.86 -4.93 12.42
CA CYS A 750 20.99 -4.61 13.28
C CYS A 750 22.21 -4.32 12.43
N SER A 751 22.83 -3.16 12.66
CA SER A 751 24.14 -2.78 12.15
C SER A 751 25.19 -3.05 13.24
N PRO A 752 26.28 -3.79 12.94
CA PRO A 752 27.35 -4.04 13.90
C PRO A 752 28.10 -2.75 14.25
N GLY A 753 28.38 -2.50 15.52
CA GLY A 753 29.04 -1.27 15.98
C GLY A 753 30.48 -1.09 15.52
N CYS A 754 31.14 -2.14 15.00
CA CYS A 754 32.56 -2.09 14.63
C CYS A 754 32.83 -1.42 13.26
N PHE A 755 31.85 -1.34 12.36
CA PHE A 755 31.99 -0.63 11.08
C PHE A 755 30.64 -0.19 10.51
N SER A 756 30.04 0.81 11.16
CA SER A 756 28.72 1.34 10.81
C SER A 756 28.65 2.86 10.82
N LEU A 757 28.00 3.41 9.80
CA LEU A 757 27.81 4.85 9.61
C LEU A 757 26.37 5.22 9.98
N PHE A 758 26.21 6.13 10.95
CA PHE A 758 24.92 6.62 11.43
C PHE A 758 24.70 8.07 11.02
N ARG A 759 23.47 8.44 10.64
CA ARG A 759 23.12 9.84 10.38
C ARG A 759 22.86 10.59 11.69
N GLY A 760 23.38 11.82 11.80
CA GLY A 760 23.17 12.68 12.96
C GLY A 760 21.69 12.94 13.22
N SER A 761 20.93 13.33 12.21
CA SER A 761 19.48 13.57 12.32
C SER A 761 18.71 12.35 12.83
N ALA A 762 19.08 11.14 12.39
CA ALA A 762 18.47 9.88 12.82
C ALA A 762 18.69 9.58 14.31
N LEU A 763 19.88 9.91 14.84
CA LEU A 763 20.21 9.73 16.25
C LEU A 763 19.62 10.84 17.13
N MET A 764 19.45 12.03 16.56
CA MET A 764 18.82 13.18 17.22
C MET A 764 17.31 13.07 17.33
N GLU A 765 16.71 12.06 16.69
CA GLU A 765 15.30 11.79 16.89
C GLU A 765 15.01 11.57 18.37
N ASN A 766 14.04 12.34 18.80
CA ASN A 766 13.76 12.70 20.18
C ASN A 766 13.55 11.45 21.09
N SER A 767 12.92 10.42 20.52
CA SER A 767 12.62 9.16 21.18
C SER A 767 13.76 8.13 21.14
N VAL A 768 14.77 8.30 20.27
CA VAL A 768 15.91 7.38 20.13
C VAL A 768 16.89 7.63 21.28
N MET A 769 17.43 8.84 21.38
CA MET A 769 18.46 9.15 22.38
C MET A 769 17.96 8.93 23.81
N LYS A 770 16.74 9.39 24.11
CA LYS A 770 16.15 9.26 25.45
C LYS A 770 15.92 7.80 25.86
N LYS A 771 15.54 6.93 24.93
CA LYS A 771 15.39 5.48 25.22
C LYS A 771 16.75 4.80 25.29
N TYR A 772 17.72 5.27 24.51
CA TYR A 772 19.08 4.74 24.51
C TYR A 772 19.84 5.04 25.80
N THR A 773 19.50 6.10 26.53
CA THR A 773 20.12 6.44 27.83
C THR A 773 19.49 5.76 29.05
N THR A 774 18.43 4.96 28.87
CA THR A 774 17.74 4.31 29.98
C THR A 774 18.65 3.34 30.75
N VAL A 775 18.64 3.42 32.08
CA VAL A 775 19.51 2.59 32.93
C VAL A 775 18.95 1.17 33.03
N SER A 776 19.82 0.19 32.87
CA SER A 776 19.50 -1.24 33.02
C SER A 776 19.23 -1.56 34.49
N SER A 777 17.97 -1.74 34.87
CA SER A 777 17.55 -2.12 36.23
C SER A 777 17.28 -3.62 36.39
N GLU A 778 16.92 -4.31 35.30
CA GLU A 778 16.53 -5.72 35.31
C GLU A 778 17.56 -6.57 34.56
N PRO A 779 17.71 -7.87 34.87
CA PRO A 779 18.65 -8.76 34.18
C PRO A 779 18.45 -8.78 32.66
N MET A 780 17.20 -8.73 32.19
CA MET A 780 16.87 -8.67 30.76
C MET A 780 17.35 -7.37 30.11
N HIS A 781 17.27 -6.25 30.83
CA HIS A 781 17.75 -4.96 30.36
C HIS A 781 19.27 -4.94 30.20
N TYR A 782 20.02 -5.66 31.04
CA TYR A 782 21.47 -5.78 30.86
C TYR A 782 21.84 -6.50 29.55
N VAL A 783 21.16 -7.60 29.24
CA VAL A 783 21.40 -8.33 27.98
C VAL A 783 20.98 -7.48 26.78
N GLN A 784 19.82 -6.83 26.85
CA GLN A 784 19.28 -6.08 25.71
C GLN A 784 20.00 -4.74 25.49
N TYR A 785 20.27 -3.99 26.55
CA TYR A 785 20.77 -2.62 26.43
C TYR A 785 22.29 -2.53 26.50
N ASP A 786 22.96 -3.37 27.31
CA ASP A 786 24.41 -3.24 27.55
C ASP A 786 25.24 -4.30 26.79
N GLN A 787 24.72 -5.51 26.54
CA GLN A 787 25.39 -6.52 25.69
C GLN A 787 24.89 -6.50 24.23
N GLY A 788 23.70 -5.93 23.99
CA GLY A 788 23.07 -5.82 22.67
C GLY A 788 22.89 -4.38 22.23
N GLU A 789 23.77 -3.48 22.66
CA GLU A 789 23.64 -2.03 22.51
C GLU A 789 23.48 -1.60 21.05
N ASP A 790 24.23 -2.20 20.14
CA ASP A 790 24.17 -1.91 18.71
C ASP A 790 22.81 -2.32 18.12
N ARG A 791 22.31 -3.49 18.50
CA ARG A 791 20.98 -3.99 18.11
C ARG A 791 19.89 -3.11 18.69
N TRP A 792 20.05 -2.69 19.94
CA TRP A 792 19.10 -1.82 20.60
C TRP A 792 19.00 -0.46 19.91
N LEU A 793 20.15 0.15 19.59
CA LEU A 793 20.20 1.41 18.85
C LEU A 793 19.52 1.31 17.48
N CYS A 794 19.84 0.26 16.71
CA CYS A 794 19.20 0.02 15.42
C CYS A 794 17.69 -0.18 15.55
N THR A 795 17.24 -0.93 16.57
CA THR A 795 15.81 -1.14 16.84
C THR A 795 15.09 0.18 17.13
N LEU A 796 15.74 1.11 17.84
CA LEU A 796 15.17 2.43 18.12
C LEU A 796 15.05 3.28 16.86
N ILE A 797 16.07 3.27 15.99
CA ILE A 797 16.05 3.95 14.68
C ILE A 797 14.92 3.38 13.80
N LEU A 798 14.80 2.05 13.72
CA LEU A 798 13.74 1.38 12.96
C LEU A 798 12.34 1.72 13.48
N LYS A 799 12.17 1.83 14.81
CA LYS A 799 10.90 2.26 15.42
C LYS A 799 10.49 3.67 15.05
N GLN A 800 11.42 4.54 14.62
CA GLN A 800 11.12 5.86 14.08
C GLN A 800 10.71 5.85 12.59
N GLY A 801 10.76 4.68 11.94
CA GLY A 801 10.46 4.56 10.50
C GLY A 801 11.65 4.85 9.60
N LEU A 802 12.84 5.07 10.17
CA LEU A 802 14.08 5.21 9.42
C LEU A 802 14.60 3.83 9.00
N ARG A 803 15.32 3.79 7.87
CA ARG A 803 15.83 2.53 7.30
C ARG A 803 17.28 2.31 7.70
N VAL A 804 17.66 1.04 7.73
CA VAL A 804 19.02 0.58 7.96
C VAL A 804 19.41 -0.35 6.80
N GLU A 805 20.52 -0.08 6.14
CA GLU A 805 20.99 -0.84 4.97
C GLU A 805 22.36 -1.47 5.17
N TYR A 806 22.65 -2.50 4.37
CA TYR A 806 23.90 -3.24 4.37
C TYR A 806 24.61 -3.07 3.03
N SER A 807 25.82 -2.50 3.06
CA SER A 807 26.66 -2.33 1.89
C SER A 807 27.64 -3.48 1.76
N ALA A 808 27.24 -4.47 0.96
CA ALA A 808 28.07 -5.61 0.60
C ALA A 808 29.39 -5.22 -0.07
N ALA A 809 29.52 -4.04 -0.69
CA ALA A 809 30.77 -3.62 -1.36
C ALA A 809 31.75 -2.88 -0.44
N SER A 810 31.33 -2.58 0.79
CA SER A 810 32.13 -1.84 1.77
C SER A 810 32.73 -2.85 2.74
N ASP A 811 33.97 -3.26 2.51
CA ASP A 811 34.64 -4.29 3.31
C ASP A 811 35.52 -3.68 4.41
N ALA A 812 35.46 -4.27 5.60
CA ALA A 812 36.35 -4.02 6.73
C ALA A 812 36.81 -5.34 7.35
N TYR A 813 37.95 -5.33 8.02
CA TYR A 813 38.62 -6.52 8.56
C TYR A 813 38.82 -6.35 10.07
N THR A 814 38.46 -7.36 10.86
CA THR A 814 38.58 -7.37 12.33
C THR A 814 39.41 -8.57 12.75
N HIS A 815 40.18 -8.44 13.83
CA HIS A 815 41.01 -9.52 14.32
C HIS A 815 40.24 -10.44 15.27
N SER A 816 40.15 -11.70 14.88
CA SER A 816 39.47 -12.74 15.63
C SER A 816 40.34 -13.32 16.74
N PRO A 817 39.82 -13.58 17.95
CA PRO A 817 40.57 -14.24 19.01
C PRO A 817 40.99 -15.66 18.60
N GLU A 818 42.28 -16.00 18.78
CA GLU A 818 42.83 -17.30 18.38
C GLU A 818 42.67 -18.39 19.46
N SER A 819 42.43 -18.02 20.72
CA SER A 819 42.27 -18.95 21.85
C SER A 819 40.85 -18.98 22.42
N LEU A 820 40.46 -20.11 23.01
CA LEU A 820 39.14 -20.25 23.66
C LEU A 820 38.99 -19.31 24.85
N THR A 821 40.06 -19.10 25.62
CA THR A 821 40.10 -18.18 26.76
C THR A 821 39.89 -16.74 26.32
N SER A 822 40.58 -16.29 25.27
CA SER A 822 40.38 -14.96 24.69
C SER A 822 38.98 -14.81 24.09
N SER A 823 38.44 -15.86 23.48
CA SER A 823 37.06 -15.85 22.93
C SER A 823 35.99 -15.78 24.02
N ILE A 824 36.21 -16.38 25.20
CA ILE A 824 35.32 -16.26 26.36
C ILE A 824 35.40 -14.84 26.97
N ILE A 825 36.59 -14.26 27.02
CA ILE A 825 36.82 -12.90 27.53
C ILE A 825 36.18 -11.84 26.62
N ASN A 826 36.28 -12.01 25.30
CA ASN A 826 35.64 -11.14 24.31
C ASN A 826 34.12 -11.35 24.20
N GLY A 827 33.58 -12.39 24.85
CA GLY A 827 32.15 -12.70 24.82
C GLY A 827 31.68 -13.44 23.56
N ASP A 828 32.59 -13.90 22.70
CA ASP A 828 32.30 -14.60 21.45
C ASP A 828 31.78 -16.03 21.67
N VAL A 829 32.21 -16.70 22.75
CA VAL A 829 31.71 -18.04 23.13
C VAL A 829 30.52 -17.89 24.09
N GLY A 830 29.45 -17.27 23.62
CA GLY A 830 28.14 -17.47 24.20
C GLY A 830 27.60 -18.82 23.73
N PHE A 831 27.41 -19.78 24.65
CA PHE A 831 26.56 -20.95 24.39
C PHE A 831 25.19 -20.46 23.86
N HIS A 832 25.05 -20.42 22.55
CA HIS A 832 23.82 -20.26 21.78
C HIS A 832 22.71 -19.36 22.41
N PRO A 833 22.80 -18.02 22.35
CA PRO A 833 21.65 -17.16 22.68
C PRO A 833 20.48 -17.41 21.72
N GLN A 834 20.76 -17.85 20.49
CA GLN A 834 19.71 -18.22 19.54
C GLN A 834 18.87 -19.42 20.03
N LEU A 835 19.41 -20.43 20.73
CA LEU A 835 18.59 -21.57 21.17
C LEU A 835 17.71 -21.22 22.39
N GLN A 836 18.18 -20.36 23.30
CA GLN A 836 17.33 -19.85 24.38
C GLN A 836 16.26 -18.87 23.87
N ILE A 837 16.55 -18.10 22.82
CA ILE A 837 15.57 -17.18 22.22
C ILE A 837 14.58 -17.90 21.29
N TYR A 838 14.97 -19.00 20.63
CA TYR A 838 14.03 -19.82 19.84
C TYR A 838 12.89 -20.40 20.69
N LEU A 839 13.13 -20.68 21.98
CA LEU A 839 12.10 -21.11 22.93
C LEU A 839 11.26 -19.95 23.51
N ILE A 840 11.79 -18.71 23.52
CA ILE A 840 11.10 -17.53 24.09
C ILE A 840 10.29 -16.78 23.01
N CYS A 841 10.70 -16.83 21.74
CA CYS A 841 10.01 -16.18 20.62
C CYS A 841 8.62 -16.76 20.29
N TYR A 842 8.25 -17.93 20.81
CA TYR A 842 6.89 -18.48 20.65
C TYR A 842 5.83 -17.84 21.57
N ARG A 843 6.18 -16.83 22.37
CA ARG A 843 5.23 -16.13 23.27
C ARG A 843 4.99 -14.65 22.99
N MET A 844 5.57 -14.06 21.94
CA MET A 844 5.14 -12.75 21.46
C MET A 844 4.16 -12.92 20.29
N PRO A 845 2.97 -12.30 20.32
CA PRO A 845 2.02 -12.38 19.22
C PRO A 845 2.58 -11.58 18.05
N ILE A 846 3.25 -12.28 17.14
CA ILE A 846 3.56 -11.79 15.81
C ILE A 846 2.23 -11.80 15.06
N TRP A 847 1.70 -10.60 14.84
CA TRP A 847 0.50 -10.33 14.06
C TRP A 847 0.67 -10.90 12.64
N TRP A 848 -0.13 -11.90 12.32
CA TRP A 848 -0.59 -12.22 10.97
C TRP A 848 -1.95 -11.55 10.72
#